data_AF-A0A1V8TPQ1-F1
#
_entry.id   AF-A0A1V8TPQ1-F1
#
_cell.length_a   1.000
_cell.length_b   1.000
_cell.length_c   1.000
_cell.angle_alpha   90.00
_cell.angle_beta   90.00
_cell.angle_gamma   90.00
#
_symmetry.space_group_name_H-M   'P 1'
#
loop_
_entity.id
_entity.type
_entity.pdbx_description
1 polymer ?
#
loop_
_entity_poly.entity_id
_entity_poly.type
_entity_poly.pdbx_seq_one_letter_code
_entity_poly.pdbx_strand_id
1 'polypeptide(L)'
;MDEQEFVSLLQALLLPDTEKVKAATSRLNKNYYSDPRSLIALIHILIAQSETQIRQLASIEARKLVQKHWTKIPEDQKPQLRQTLLQSTIDEEQQLARHSKARVIAEIAKIDLEDGQWADLPGILNNAATSGNVRHREVGVYIIYTLLEASPDMFQDNMTAMLVLFNRTIQDPESVEVRVNTMLALSELAMVLDTEEDQESLKSFQSTIPHMVKVLQQAIKDNDEEHSMQAFDVFNRLLSYESAFLNAHFGDLLQLFMQIASNVELDDDARSQALAFLMQAVRFRKLKVQSLKVGEAMTKMCLQIVTELGETSAEDEDVTPARSALGLLDILSESLPPSQVAVPLLQAIGPYVQHQDPDYRRAGILALGMCVEGAPDFIATQLHEIMPLVLHLLEDQSVRVRSAALNGVSRLADDLADDMGREHARLIPALVKNFDLALSGMRSTQAGSDDYEENVSILKASCMAVDSLIEGLEPNDAAQYVNELVPRFSALFGHDDHKVQMAAVSAVGSIASASENAFQPYFEKTMQSLGRYISIKESEEELELRGMVIDSLGKIASAVGAEAFQQFVEPLMRASVEGLQLDNQRLKETSYILWSTLARVYEENFAPFLEGVAQALFASIEQDEVDSEVNLGAEASDLIGQEITIAGRKIKVAGAGGVNEGDDEDGIVEMDGDDDDDSDDWDDLGGISAVAMEKEIAVEVMGDVLTHTKSKYLPYMQKTIELTVPLLEHTFEGVRKSAVSTVWRAYACIFGLAEDQGMQKWQAGLPLKVAPTEDLKKLGDVVMKGTLLLWEDEMDRATVTEVNRNVAATLKLCGPAILSPEGNASVSTYVEQITARLVLILQRNHPCQKDEDDLDETEIQDEETNEYDWLVIETALEVVAALATALGDQFGTLWKIFETHIYKFASSQERFERSAAIGTMADCIEAMGSACTPYTKRMLSIILKRLRDEDPETKSNAAFGAGLLCLNSKDVKELQPAYPTILSLLEPMLDTSPKASGPASGPASAEAEARARLVDNAAGCVARMISAAPQGVPLPQVLPRLVSLLPLENDFRENEPVFEMLIKLYQAQEPTAMGLKKEVLPVLQKVCGPPEEQVSEGLREKLVQLGGFLSGQ
;
A
#
# COMPACT_ATOMS: atom_id res chain seq x y z
N MET A 1 -26.52 34.05 -40.53
CA MET A 1 -25.53 32.97 -40.59
C MET A 1 -25.62 32.38 -41.98
N ASP A 2 -24.51 32.10 -42.66
CA ASP A 2 -24.55 31.36 -43.93
C ASP A 2 -24.70 29.87 -43.61
N GLU A 3 -25.91 29.34 -43.79
CA GLU A 3 -26.27 27.96 -43.43
C GLU A 3 -25.60 26.93 -44.34
N GLN A 4 -25.34 27.26 -45.62
CA GLN A 4 -24.67 26.35 -46.55
C GLN A 4 -23.19 26.20 -46.22
N GLU A 5 -22.54 27.32 -45.88
CA GLU A 5 -21.15 27.30 -45.40
C GLU A 5 -21.04 26.55 -44.07
N PHE A 6 -21.97 26.76 -43.13
CA PHE A 6 -21.96 26.11 -41.82
C PHE A 6 -22.11 24.59 -41.92
N VAL A 7 -23.06 24.09 -42.72
CA VAL A 7 -23.22 22.65 -42.97
C VAL A 7 -22.00 22.07 -43.69
N SER A 8 -21.41 22.79 -44.65
CA SER A 8 -20.19 22.36 -45.33
C SER A 8 -18.99 22.25 -44.39
N LEU A 9 -18.92 23.08 -43.34
CA LEU A 9 -17.85 22.99 -42.34
C LEU A 9 -18.06 21.81 -41.40
N LEU A 10 -19.31 21.51 -40.99
CA LEU A 10 -19.62 20.30 -40.24
C LEU A 10 -19.28 19.04 -41.05
N GLN A 11 -19.62 19.00 -42.34
CA GLN A 11 -19.23 17.90 -43.23
C GLN A 11 -17.71 17.73 -43.34
N ALA A 12 -16.94 18.83 -43.27
CA ALA A 12 -15.49 18.76 -43.32
C ALA A 12 -14.86 18.14 -42.06
N LEU A 13 -15.58 18.15 -40.92
CA LEU A 13 -15.15 17.45 -39.70
C LEU A 13 -15.25 15.92 -39.81
N LEU A 14 -16.06 15.41 -40.74
CA LEU A 14 -16.25 13.98 -40.98
C LEU A 14 -15.25 13.39 -42.00
N LEU A 15 -14.27 14.19 -42.46
CA LEU A 15 -13.28 13.75 -43.43
C LEU A 15 -12.07 13.13 -42.74
N PRO A 16 -11.48 12.03 -43.26
CA PRO A 16 -10.23 11.46 -42.75
C PRO A 16 -9.01 12.27 -43.22
N ASP A 17 -9.00 13.57 -42.90
CA ASP A 17 -7.95 14.54 -43.27
C ASP A 17 -7.76 15.53 -42.13
N THR A 18 -6.78 15.24 -41.26
CA THR A 18 -6.51 15.96 -40.01
C THR A 18 -6.31 17.46 -40.23
N GLU A 19 -5.70 17.88 -41.34
CA GLU A 19 -5.48 19.30 -41.64
C GLU A 19 -6.79 20.01 -42.03
N LYS A 20 -7.66 19.33 -42.79
CA LYS A 20 -8.99 19.87 -43.12
C LYS A 20 -9.90 19.93 -41.90
N VAL A 21 -9.85 18.91 -41.03
CA VAL A 21 -10.61 18.90 -39.77
C VAL A 21 -10.17 20.07 -38.88
N LYS A 22 -8.85 20.23 -38.65
CA LYS A 22 -8.31 21.36 -37.87
C LYS A 22 -8.72 22.72 -38.43
N ALA A 23 -8.64 22.90 -39.76
CA ALA A 23 -9.04 24.15 -40.42
C ALA A 23 -10.56 24.43 -40.28
N ALA A 24 -11.39 23.40 -40.40
CA ALA A 24 -12.84 23.49 -40.22
C ALA A 24 -13.20 23.81 -38.77
N THR A 25 -12.62 23.10 -37.79
CA THR A 25 -12.79 23.34 -36.34
C THR A 25 -12.40 24.77 -35.97
N SER A 26 -11.25 25.26 -36.44
CA SER A 26 -10.81 26.64 -36.17
C SER A 26 -11.81 27.68 -36.72
N ARG A 27 -12.36 27.43 -37.91
CA ARG A 27 -13.33 28.33 -38.54
C ARG A 27 -14.69 28.29 -37.85
N LEU A 28 -15.15 27.12 -37.43
CA LEU A 28 -16.37 26.96 -36.63
C LEU A 28 -16.27 27.71 -35.30
N ASN A 29 -15.16 27.51 -34.57
CA ASN A 29 -14.89 28.18 -33.30
C ASN A 29 -14.83 29.71 -33.43
N LYS A 30 -14.09 30.23 -34.42
CA LYS A 30 -13.87 31.68 -34.59
C LYS A 30 -15.06 32.42 -35.17
N ASN A 31 -15.77 31.82 -36.14
CA ASN A 31 -16.75 32.55 -36.94
C ASN A 31 -18.20 32.21 -36.62
N TYR A 32 -18.48 31.06 -35.99
CA TYR A 32 -19.84 30.58 -35.79
C TYR A 32 -20.19 30.36 -34.31
N TYR A 33 -19.40 29.56 -33.58
CA TYR A 33 -19.71 29.13 -32.20
C TYR A 33 -19.63 30.25 -31.14
N SER A 34 -19.22 31.46 -31.53
CA SER A 34 -19.34 32.64 -30.68
C SER A 34 -20.75 33.26 -30.69
N ASP A 35 -21.59 32.95 -31.69
CA ASP A 35 -22.91 33.56 -31.91
C ASP A 35 -24.03 32.62 -31.45
N PRO A 36 -24.96 33.04 -30.55
CA PRO A 36 -26.08 32.19 -30.10
C PRO A 36 -26.95 31.61 -31.21
N ARG A 37 -26.97 32.23 -32.39
CA ARG A 37 -27.70 31.70 -33.56
C ARG A 37 -27.12 30.38 -34.07
N SER A 38 -25.88 30.03 -33.73
CA SER A 38 -25.27 28.74 -34.10
C SER A 38 -25.99 27.58 -33.43
N LEU A 39 -26.38 27.74 -32.16
CA LEU A 39 -27.12 26.72 -31.42
C LEU A 39 -28.49 26.45 -32.07
N ILE A 40 -29.22 27.51 -32.44
CA ILE A 40 -30.49 27.38 -33.16
C ILE A 40 -30.29 26.66 -34.51
N ALA A 41 -29.24 27.02 -35.24
CA ALA A 41 -28.92 26.38 -36.52
C ALA A 41 -28.58 24.89 -36.34
N LEU A 42 -27.78 24.53 -35.33
CA LEU A 42 -27.45 23.14 -34.99
C LEU A 42 -28.70 22.34 -34.61
N ILE A 43 -29.61 22.91 -33.79
CA ILE A 43 -30.89 22.28 -33.43
C ILE A 43 -31.76 22.03 -34.68
N HIS A 44 -31.82 22.97 -35.62
CA HIS A 44 -32.55 22.73 -36.87
C HIS A 44 -31.86 21.68 -37.75
N ILE A 45 -30.53 21.66 -37.81
CA ILE A 45 -29.75 20.68 -38.58
C ILE A 45 -29.99 19.27 -38.03
N LEU A 46 -29.89 19.06 -36.72
CA LEU A 46 -30.15 17.76 -36.10
C LEU A 46 -31.62 17.32 -36.23
N ILE A 47 -32.59 18.24 -36.32
CA ILE A 47 -34.01 17.87 -36.56
C ILE A 47 -34.25 17.46 -38.02
N ALA A 48 -33.68 18.20 -38.98
CA ALA A 48 -34.13 18.17 -40.37
C ALA A 48 -33.17 17.49 -41.37
N GLN A 49 -31.90 17.27 -41.03
CA GLN A 49 -30.94 16.68 -41.97
C GLN A 49 -31.19 15.19 -42.22
N SER A 50 -31.06 14.77 -43.48
CA SER A 50 -31.23 13.37 -43.86
C SER A 50 -30.03 12.48 -43.50
N GLU A 51 -28.82 13.04 -43.48
CA GLU A 51 -27.59 12.30 -43.17
C GLU A 51 -27.42 12.12 -41.65
N THR A 52 -27.41 10.87 -41.18
CA THR A 52 -27.33 10.54 -39.75
C THR A 52 -26.06 11.05 -39.07
N GLN A 53 -24.91 10.94 -39.74
CA GLN A 53 -23.62 11.41 -39.23
C GLN A 53 -23.60 12.93 -39.00
N ILE A 54 -24.26 13.70 -39.87
CA ILE A 54 -24.39 15.15 -39.69
C ILE A 54 -25.35 15.47 -38.53
N ARG A 55 -26.43 14.69 -38.36
CA ARG A 55 -27.33 14.85 -37.20
C ARG A 55 -26.59 14.60 -35.88
N GLN A 56 -25.78 13.54 -35.81
CA GLN A 56 -24.96 13.21 -34.64
C GLN A 56 -23.95 14.31 -34.31
N LEU A 57 -23.12 14.69 -35.30
CA LEU A 57 -22.15 15.76 -35.11
C LEU A 57 -22.83 17.08 -34.71
N ALA A 58 -23.96 17.42 -35.33
CA ALA A 58 -24.72 18.60 -34.94
C ALA A 58 -25.29 18.51 -33.51
N SER A 59 -25.68 17.32 -33.04
CA SER A 59 -26.08 17.08 -31.66
C SER A 59 -24.92 17.28 -30.67
N ILE A 60 -23.74 16.72 -30.96
CA ILE A 60 -22.54 16.86 -30.11
C ILE A 60 -22.16 18.35 -29.99
N GLU A 61 -22.09 19.04 -31.11
CA GLU A 61 -21.74 20.46 -31.14
C GLU A 61 -22.85 21.34 -30.56
N ALA A 62 -24.12 20.94 -30.69
CA ALA A 62 -25.23 21.62 -30.02
C ALA A 62 -25.09 21.49 -28.49
N ARG A 63 -24.87 20.28 -27.97
CA ARG A 63 -24.69 19.98 -26.53
C ARG A 63 -23.67 20.94 -25.91
N LYS A 64 -22.45 20.98 -26.47
CA LYS A 64 -21.35 21.88 -26.04
C LYS A 64 -21.73 23.37 -25.99
N LEU A 65 -22.66 23.79 -26.84
CA LEU A 65 -23.07 25.18 -26.96
C LEU A 65 -24.31 25.55 -26.13
N VAL A 66 -25.05 24.57 -25.59
CA VAL A 66 -26.27 24.81 -24.80
C VAL A 66 -25.96 25.71 -23.61
N GLN A 67 -25.03 25.32 -22.75
CA GLN A 67 -24.64 26.08 -21.55
C GLN A 67 -24.23 27.52 -21.87
N LYS A 68 -23.54 27.73 -22.99
CA LYS A 68 -23.02 29.05 -23.41
C LYS A 68 -24.09 29.96 -24.00
N HIS A 69 -25.08 29.42 -24.71
CA HIS A 69 -25.93 30.20 -25.62
C HIS A 69 -27.43 30.07 -25.39
N TRP A 70 -27.91 29.02 -24.72
CA TRP A 70 -29.35 28.77 -24.57
C TRP A 70 -30.08 29.92 -23.87
N THR A 71 -29.51 30.47 -22.80
CA THR A 71 -30.06 31.63 -22.08
C THR A 71 -30.11 32.92 -22.92
N LYS A 72 -29.34 32.98 -24.02
CA LYS A 72 -29.27 34.13 -24.95
C LYS A 72 -30.24 34.01 -26.12
N ILE A 73 -30.92 32.87 -26.26
CA ILE A 73 -31.95 32.66 -27.29
C ILE A 73 -33.24 33.41 -26.90
N PRO A 74 -33.93 34.10 -27.84
CA PRO A 74 -35.19 34.75 -27.56
C PRO A 74 -36.27 33.82 -26.99
N GLU A 75 -36.91 34.23 -25.89
CA GLU A 75 -37.94 33.45 -25.18
C GLU A 75 -39.13 33.04 -26.05
N ASP A 76 -39.46 33.79 -27.10
CA ASP A 76 -40.54 33.46 -28.03
C ASP A 76 -40.22 32.26 -28.94
N GLN A 77 -38.94 31.90 -29.08
CA GLN A 77 -38.48 30.78 -29.92
C GLN A 77 -38.24 29.49 -29.14
N LYS A 78 -37.89 29.59 -27.84
CA LYS A 78 -37.58 28.41 -27.01
C LYS A 78 -38.70 27.36 -26.96
N PRO A 79 -40.00 27.70 -26.79
CA PRO A 79 -41.06 26.70 -26.72
C PRO A 79 -41.17 25.84 -27.99
N GLN A 80 -41.04 26.46 -29.16
CA GLN A 80 -41.08 25.75 -30.43
C GLN A 80 -39.86 24.84 -30.60
N LEU A 81 -38.66 25.33 -30.26
CA LEU A 81 -37.42 24.55 -30.36
C LEU A 81 -37.46 23.30 -29.47
N ARG A 82 -37.87 23.47 -28.19
CA ARG A 82 -38.07 22.36 -27.24
C ARG A 82 -39.03 21.31 -27.81
N GLN A 83 -40.20 21.76 -28.27
CA GLN A 83 -41.24 20.87 -28.78
C GLN A 83 -40.79 20.11 -30.03
N THR A 84 -40.17 20.78 -31.00
CA THR A 84 -39.73 20.12 -32.23
C THR A 84 -38.54 19.21 -32.02
N LEU A 85 -37.60 19.59 -31.13
CA LEU A 85 -36.47 18.75 -30.76
C LEU A 85 -36.95 17.46 -30.09
N LEU A 86 -37.80 17.59 -29.07
CA LEU A 86 -38.36 16.45 -28.33
C LEU A 86 -39.17 15.52 -29.25
N GLN A 87 -40.06 16.08 -30.06
CA GLN A 87 -40.85 15.29 -31.01
C GLN A 87 -39.95 14.58 -32.04
N SER A 88 -38.95 15.27 -32.61
CA SER A 88 -38.04 14.63 -33.57
C SER A 88 -37.18 13.54 -32.94
N THR A 89 -36.95 13.60 -31.62
CA THR A 89 -36.18 12.59 -30.89
C THR A 89 -37.04 11.35 -30.65
N ILE A 90 -38.32 11.53 -30.28
CA ILE A 90 -39.29 10.43 -30.14
C ILE A 90 -39.53 9.73 -31.49
N ASP A 91 -39.56 10.49 -32.58
CA ASP A 91 -39.80 9.97 -33.93
C ASP A 91 -38.52 9.43 -34.63
N GLU A 92 -37.33 9.60 -34.04
CA GLU A 92 -36.05 9.18 -34.66
C GLU A 92 -35.90 7.65 -34.67
N GLU A 93 -35.68 7.11 -35.88
CA GLU A 93 -35.53 5.66 -36.07
C GLU A 93 -34.12 5.16 -35.79
N GLN A 94 -33.10 6.01 -35.94
CA GLN A 94 -31.69 5.66 -35.75
C GLN A 94 -31.28 5.86 -34.28
N GLN A 95 -30.85 4.79 -33.60
CA GLN A 95 -30.52 4.78 -32.17
C GLN A 95 -29.47 5.83 -31.78
N LEU A 96 -28.31 5.84 -32.46
CA LEU A 96 -27.24 6.79 -32.15
C LEU A 96 -27.68 8.26 -32.30
N ALA A 97 -28.41 8.60 -33.38
CA ALA A 97 -28.93 9.96 -33.57
C ALA A 97 -30.03 10.31 -32.54
N ARG A 98 -30.77 9.32 -32.05
CA ARG A 98 -31.76 9.51 -30.99
C ARG A 98 -31.08 9.78 -29.66
N HIS A 99 -30.03 9.02 -29.33
CA HIS A 99 -29.24 9.19 -28.11
C HIS A 99 -28.54 10.56 -28.08
N SER A 100 -27.88 10.94 -29.19
CA SER A 100 -27.23 12.24 -29.30
C SER A 100 -28.22 13.41 -29.15
N LYS A 101 -29.44 13.29 -29.68
CA LYS A 101 -30.51 14.29 -29.49
C LYS A 101 -31.03 14.34 -28.05
N ALA A 102 -31.16 13.19 -27.38
CA ALA A 102 -31.58 13.12 -25.99
C ALA A 102 -30.61 13.87 -25.06
N ARG A 103 -29.29 13.76 -25.29
CA ARG A 103 -28.28 14.53 -24.54
C ARG A 103 -28.42 16.06 -24.73
N VAL A 104 -28.77 16.52 -25.93
CA VAL A 104 -29.08 17.96 -26.15
C VAL A 104 -30.34 18.38 -25.39
N ILE A 105 -31.35 17.51 -25.34
CA ILE A 105 -32.57 17.75 -24.53
C ILE A 105 -32.20 17.88 -23.05
N ALA A 106 -31.33 17.00 -22.55
CA ALA A 106 -30.90 17.01 -21.15
C ALA A 106 -30.21 18.32 -20.77
N GLU A 107 -29.24 18.77 -21.56
CA GLU A 107 -28.54 20.05 -21.34
C GLU A 107 -29.49 21.26 -21.36
N ILE A 108 -30.48 21.25 -22.25
CA ILE A 108 -31.47 22.34 -22.32
C ILE A 108 -32.37 22.32 -21.09
N ALA A 109 -32.83 21.13 -20.70
CA ALA A 109 -33.72 20.95 -19.57
C ALA A 109 -33.06 21.29 -18.24
N LYS A 110 -31.75 20.99 -18.06
CA LYS A 110 -30.94 21.41 -16.91
C LYS A 110 -31.10 22.91 -16.63
N ILE A 111 -30.93 23.74 -17.65
CA ILE A 111 -31.09 25.20 -17.54
C ILE A 111 -32.56 25.59 -17.35
N ASP A 112 -33.44 25.03 -18.18
CA ASP A 112 -34.83 25.49 -18.25
C ASP A 112 -35.64 25.14 -17.00
N LEU A 113 -35.44 23.95 -16.42
CA LEU A 113 -36.21 23.50 -15.26
C LEU A 113 -35.80 24.27 -13.99
N GLU A 114 -34.53 24.62 -13.83
CA GLU A 114 -34.05 25.54 -12.78
C GLU A 114 -34.74 26.92 -12.87
N ASP A 115 -34.92 27.44 -14.09
CA ASP A 115 -35.64 28.70 -14.36
C ASP A 115 -37.18 28.56 -14.30
N GLY A 116 -37.70 27.39 -13.90
CA GLY A 116 -39.13 27.08 -13.85
C GLY A 116 -39.82 27.02 -15.23
N GLN A 117 -39.04 26.88 -16.30
CA GLN A 117 -39.50 26.69 -17.67
C GLN A 117 -39.61 25.20 -18.01
N TRP A 118 -40.37 24.86 -19.05
CA TRP A 118 -40.54 23.47 -19.52
C TRP A 118 -41.09 22.47 -18.49
N ALA A 119 -41.89 22.95 -17.52
CA ALA A 119 -42.45 22.17 -16.41
C ALA A 119 -43.34 20.98 -16.84
N ASP A 120 -43.76 20.91 -18.10
CA ASP A 120 -44.50 19.78 -18.67
C ASP A 120 -43.61 18.61 -19.12
N LEU A 121 -42.28 18.81 -19.25
CA LEU A 121 -41.33 17.78 -19.70
C LEU A 121 -41.38 16.51 -18.84
N PRO A 122 -41.32 16.54 -17.49
CA PRO A 122 -41.39 15.31 -16.69
C PRO A 122 -42.68 14.52 -16.94
N GLY A 123 -43.81 15.22 -17.11
CA GLY A 123 -45.09 14.58 -17.43
C GLY A 123 -45.10 13.93 -18.81
N ILE A 124 -44.48 14.56 -19.81
CA ILE A 124 -44.33 14.01 -21.17
C ILE A 124 -43.46 12.75 -21.13
N LEU A 125 -42.31 12.81 -20.46
CA LEU A 125 -41.37 11.68 -20.37
C LEU A 125 -41.98 10.50 -19.62
N ASN A 126 -42.69 10.73 -18.52
CA ASN A 126 -43.41 9.65 -17.81
C ASN A 126 -44.49 8.98 -18.70
N ASN A 127 -45.20 9.76 -19.52
CA ASN A 127 -46.17 9.20 -20.47
C ASN A 127 -45.49 8.41 -21.61
N ALA A 128 -44.31 8.85 -22.05
CA ALA A 128 -43.51 8.14 -23.04
C ALA A 128 -42.97 6.82 -22.47
N ALA A 129 -42.33 6.87 -21.29
CA ALA A 129 -41.79 5.74 -20.54
C ALA A 129 -42.84 4.66 -20.19
N THR A 130 -44.12 5.04 -20.10
CA THR A 130 -45.22 4.11 -19.79
C THR A 130 -46.15 3.80 -20.98
N SER A 131 -45.77 4.22 -22.19
CA SER A 131 -46.55 4.07 -23.41
C SER A 131 -46.75 2.62 -23.85
N GLY A 132 -47.83 2.35 -24.58
CA GLY A 132 -48.02 1.05 -25.26
C GLY A 132 -47.05 0.82 -26.43
N ASN A 133 -46.31 1.83 -26.87
CA ASN A 133 -45.28 1.70 -27.91
C ASN A 133 -43.91 1.53 -27.28
N VAL A 134 -43.25 0.40 -27.57
CA VAL A 134 -41.91 0.05 -27.07
C VAL A 134 -40.90 1.17 -27.32
N ARG A 135 -40.85 1.73 -28.54
CA ARG A 135 -39.90 2.80 -28.90
C ARG A 135 -40.08 4.07 -28.07
N HIS A 136 -41.33 4.40 -27.73
CA HIS A 136 -41.61 5.55 -26.88
C HIS A 136 -41.12 5.30 -25.44
N ARG A 137 -41.18 4.05 -24.98
CA ARG A 137 -40.65 3.69 -23.66
C ARG A 137 -39.13 3.79 -23.64
N GLU A 138 -38.46 3.23 -24.64
CA GLU A 138 -37.00 3.27 -24.78
C GLU A 138 -36.48 4.71 -24.74
N VAL A 139 -36.96 5.57 -25.65
CA VAL A 139 -36.53 6.97 -25.71
C VAL A 139 -36.95 7.78 -24.47
N GLY A 140 -38.12 7.48 -23.90
CA GLY A 140 -38.61 8.16 -22.72
C GLY A 140 -37.73 7.90 -21.50
N VAL A 141 -37.35 6.63 -21.28
CA VAL A 141 -36.44 6.25 -20.19
C VAL A 141 -35.02 6.73 -20.47
N TYR A 142 -34.53 6.65 -21.71
CA TYR A 142 -33.18 7.14 -22.07
C TYR A 142 -33.03 8.65 -21.84
N ILE A 143 -34.02 9.47 -22.22
CA ILE A 143 -33.99 10.91 -21.93
C ILE A 143 -33.97 11.15 -20.41
N ILE A 144 -34.78 10.40 -19.64
CA ILE A 144 -34.78 10.49 -18.18
C ILE A 144 -33.40 10.15 -17.60
N TYR A 145 -32.76 9.08 -18.08
CA TYR A 145 -31.39 8.71 -17.69
C TYR A 145 -30.42 9.87 -17.97
N THR A 146 -30.36 10.39 -19.20
CA THR A 146 -29.44 11.49 -19.54
C THR A 146 -29.73 12.78 -18.77
N LEU A 147 -30.99 12.99 -18.31
CA LEU A 147 -31.34 14.11 -17.45
C LEU A 147 -30.81 13.94 -16.03
N LEU A 148 -30.88 12.72 -15.50
CA LEU A 148 -30.30 12.37 -14.19
C LEU A 148 -28.79 12.51 -14.24
N GLU A 149 -28.13 11.98 -15.26
CA GLU A 149 -26.69 12.13 -15.50
C GLU A 149 -26.28 13.61 -15.57
N ALA A 150 -26.99 14.43 -16.35
CA ALA A 150 -26.65 15.85 -16.48
C ALA A 150 -26.97 16.69 -15.23
N SER A 151 -27.97 16.30 -14.44
CA SER A 151 -28.48 17.08 -13.31
C SER A 151 -29.22 16.19 -12.28
N PRO A 152 -28.49 15.43 -11.44
CA PRO A 152 -29.08 14.47 -10.50
C PRO A 152 -30.12 15.10 -9.55
N ASP A 153 -29.82 16.30 -9.02
CA ASP A 153 -30.64 16.98 -8.00
C ASP A 153 -32.06 17.34 -8.44
N MET A 154 -32.29 17.41 -9.76
CA MET A 154 -33.56 17.84 -10.36
C MET A 154 -34.77 17.02 -9.90
N PHE A 155 -34.55 15.77 -9.49
CA PHE A 155 -35.61 14.83 -9.15
C PHE A 155 -35.75 14.52 -7.66
N GLN A 156 -34.98 15.18 -6.78
CA GLN A 156 -35.04 14.96 -5.32
C GLN A 156 -36.48 15.08 -4.77
N ASP A 157 -37.22 16.13 -5.15
CA ASP A 157 -38.61 16.36 -4.73
C ASP A 157 -39.62 15.31 -5.26
N ASN A 158 -39.24 14.51 -6.24
CA ASN A 158 -40.09 13.51 -6.91
C ASN A 158 -39.55 12.07 -6.81
N MET A 159 -38.62 11.82 -5.88
CA MET A 159 -37.89 10.55 -5.72
C MET A 159 -38.81 9.32 -5.74
N THR A 160 -39.87 9.33 -4.91
CA THR A 160 -40.82 8.20 -4.84
C THR A 160 -41.52 7.93 -6.17
N ALA A 161 -41.88 8.96 -6.94
CA ALA A 161 -42.55 8.80 -8.22
C ALA A 161 -41.60 8.21 -9.28
N MET A 162 -40.33 8.61 -9.26
CA MET A 162 -39.28 8.06 -10.12
C MET A 162 -39.02 6.59 -9.81
N LEU A 163 -38.90 6.23 -8.53
CA LEU A 163 -38.71 4.83 -8.12
C LEU A 163 -39.91 3.95 -8.46
N VAL A 164 -41.13 4.47 -8.41
CA VAL A 164 -42.33 3.75 -8.87
C VAL A 164 -42.28 3.52 -10.39
N LEU A 165 -41.85 4.52 -11.16
CA LEU A 165 -41.67 4.40 -12.61
C LEU A 165 -40.59 3.34 -12.92
N PHE A 166 -39.43 3.43 -12.29
CA PHE A 166 -38.31 2.53 -12.52
C PHE A 166 -38.58 1.10 -12.06
N ASN A 167 -39.32 0.90 -10.95
CA ASN A 167 -39.80 -0.42 -10.57
C ASN A 167 -40.69 -1.08 -11.64
N ARG A 168 -41.39 -0.28 -12.44
CA ARG A 168 -42.18 -0.77 -13.57
C ARG A 168 -41.33 -1.00 -14.81
N THR A 169 -40.45 -0.06 -15.18
CA THR A 169 -39.70 -0.12 -16.45
C THR A 169 -38.53 -1.11 -16.40
N ILE A 170 -37.92 -1.36 -15.24
CA ILE A 170 -36.91 -2.42 -15.07
C ILE A 170 -37.49 -3.83 -15.33
N GLN A 171 -38.82 -3.95 -15.29
CA GLN A 171 -39.58 -5.16 -15.58
C GLN A 171 -40.28 -5.11 -16.94
N ASP A 172 -39.81 -4.27 -17.88
CA ASP A 172 -40.44 -4.16 -19.19
C ASP A 172 -40.52 -5.54 -19.88
N PRO A 173 -41.71 -5.97 -20.32
CA PRO A 173 -41.90 -7.31 -20.86
C PRO A 173 -41.43 -7.47 -22.30
N GLU A 174 -41.17 -6.37 -23.03
CA GLU A 174 -40.92 -6.39 -24.47
C GLU A 174 -39.49 -5.96 -24.85
N SER A 175 -38.88 -5.01 -24.13
CA SER A 175 -37.60 -4.42 -24.54
C SER A 175 -36.51 -4.49 -23.47
N VAL A 176 -35.33 -4.97 -23.87
CA VAL A 176 -34.11 -4.99 -23.02
C VAL A 176 -33.56 -3.59 -22.82
N GLU A 177 -33.57 -2.76 -23.86
CA GLU A 177 -33.16 -1.35 -23.84
C GLU A 177 -33.90 -0.55 -22.78
N VAL A 178 -35.22 -0.76 -22.63
CA VAL A 178 -35.98 -0.11 -21.55
C VAL A 178 -35.44 -0.51 -20.17
N ARG A 179 -35.13 -1.80 -19.98
CA ARG A 179 -34.65 -2.32 -18.70
C ARG A 179 -33.24 -1.83 -18.39
N VAL A 180 -32.33 -1.85 -19.37
CA VAL A 180 -30.96 -1.36 -19.23
C VAL A 180 -30.94 0.14 -18.97
N ASN A 181 -31.63 0.94 -19.77
CA ASN A 181 -31.73 2.39 -19.55
C ASN A 181 -32.34 2.72 -18.18
N THR A 182 -33.26 1.89 -17.68
CA THR A 182 -33.79 2.04 -16.32
C THR A 182 -32.73 1.77 -15.27
N MET A 183 -31.90 0.76 -15.48
CA MET A 183 -30.82 0.39 -14.56
C MET A 183 -29.73 1.47 -14.52
N LEU A 184 -29.34 2.03 -15.67
CA LEU A 184 -28.45 3.21 -15.75
C LEU A 184 -29.06 4.40 -15.00
N ALA A 185 -30.34 4.72 -15.26
CA ALA A 185 -31.04 5.80 -14.55
C ALA A 185 -31.11 5.58 -13.03
N LEU A 186 -31.26 4.33 -12.57
CA LEU A 186 -31.25 4.01 -11.14
C LEU A 186 -29.87 4.27 -10.53
N SER A 187 -28.77 4.00 -11.23
CA SER A 187 -27.43 4.30 -10.72
C SER A 187 -27.20 5.80 -10.51
N GLU A 188 -27.63 6.64 -11.45
CA GLU A 188 -27.58 8.10 -11.31
C GLU A 188 -28.49 8.61 -10.18
N LEU A 189 -29.67 8.00 -10.03
CA LEU A 189 -30.61 8.37 -8.97
C LEU A 189 -30.08 8.05 -7.57
N ALA A 190 -29.20 7.05 -7.43
CA ALA A 190 -28.61 6.68 -6.15
C ALA A 190 -27.76 7.82 -5.56
N MET A 191 -27.08 8.62 -6.40
CA MET A 191 -26.23 9.73 -5.95
C MET A 191 -26.98 10.83 -5.18
N VAL A 192 -28.29 10.94 -5.36
CA VAL A 192 -29.11 12.02 -4.78
C VAL A 192 -30.18 11.53 -3.81
N LEU A 193 -30.21 10.22 -3.52
CA LEU A 193 -31.12 9.66 -2.54
C LEU A 193 -30.48 9.72 -1.15
N ASP A 194 -31.03 10.56 -0.28
CA ASP A 194 -30.65 10.61 1.13
C ASP A 194 -31.14 9.33 1.84
N THR A 195 -30.20 8.41 2.09
CA THR A 195 -30.54 7.09 2.63
C THR A 195 -30.93 7.15 4.11
N GLU A 196 -30.51 8.19 4.85
CA GLU A 196 -30.84 8.37 6.27
C GLU A 196 -32.26 8.93 6.44
N GLU A 197 -32.62 9.95 5.67
CA GLU A 197 -33.90 10.65 5.80
C GLU A 197 -35.05 9.94 5.06
N ASP A 198 -34.81 9.35 3.87
CA ASP A 198 -35.86 8.73 3.04
C ASP A 198 -35.75 7.19 2.97
N GLN A 199 -36.01 6.56 4.12
CA GLN A 199 -36.05 5.11 4.29
C GLN A 199 -37.13 4.39 3.44
N GLU A 200 -38.16 5.09 2.97
CA GLU A 200 -39.20 4.49 2.11
C GLU A 200 -38.69 4.39 0.68
N SER A 201 -38.12 5.47 0.14
CA SER A 201 -37.47 5.47 -1.17
C SER A 201 -36.28 4.51 -1.20
N LEU A 202 -35.44 4.47 -0.16
CA LEU A 202 -34.34 3.48 -0.06
C LEU A 202 -34.84 2.04 -0.22
N LYS A 203 -35.93 1.66 0.47
CA LYS A 203 -36.53 0.32 0.34
C LYS A 203 -37.09 0.09 -1.05
N SER A 204 -37.69 1.11 -1.65
CA SER A 204 -38.20 1.01 -3.02
C SER A 204 -37.08 0.87 -4.04
N PHE A 205 -35.93 1.51 -3.82
CA PHE A 205 -34.71 1.34 -4.61
C PHE A 205 -34.17 -0.09 -4.44
N GLN A 206 -33.96 -0.55 -3.21
CA GLN A 206 -33.49 -1.90 -2.91
C GLN A 206 -34.35 -2.98 -3.58
N SER A 207 -35.67 -2.78 -3.67
CA SER A 207 -36.58 -3.72 -4.36
C SER A 207 -36.36 -3.84 -5.88
N THR A 208 -35.62 -2.91 -6.49
CA THR A 208 -35.22 -2.98 -7.90
C THR A 208 -34.01 -3.88 -8.13
N ILE A 209 -33.15 -4.10 -7.14
CA ILE A 209 -31.90 -4.87 -7.26
C ILE A 209 -32.12 -6.29 -7.81
N PRO A 210 -33.10 -7.08 -7.32
CA PRO A 210 -33.38 -8.40 -7.91
C PRO A 210 -33.82 -8.36 -9.38
N HIS A 211 -34.32 -7.23 -9.86
CA HIS A 211 -34.68 -7.03 -11.26
C HIS A 211 -33.46 -6.63 -12.09
N MET A 212 -32.56 -5.79 -11.58
CA MET A 212 -31.26 -5.52 -12.21
C MET A 212 -30.46 -6.81 -12.41
N VAL A 213 -30.42 -7.68 -11.39
CA VAL A 213 -29.81 -9.01 -11.48
C VAL A 213 -30.38 -9.83 -12.63
N LYS A 214 -31.70 -9.80 -12.84
CA LYS A 214 -32.33 -10.51 -13.97
C LYS A 214 -31.95 -9.93 -15.33
N VAL A 215 -31.74 -8.61 -15.40
CA VAL A 215 -31.25 -7.95 -16.64
C VAL A 215 -29.86 -8.46 -16.97
N LEU A 216 -28.93 -8.41 -16.01
CA LEU A 216 -27.57 -8.94 -16.16
C LEU A 216 -27.57 -10.42 -16.57
N GLN A 217 -28.30 -11.27 -15.83
CA GLN A 217 -28.38 -12.70 -16.13
C GLN A 217 -28.93 -13.00 -17.52
N GLN A 218 -29.90 -12.20 -17.99
CA GLN A 218 -30.48 -12.37 -19.32
C GLN A 218 -29.49 -11.90 -20.41
N ALA A 219 -28.79 -10.78 -20.21
CA ALA A 219 -27.77 -10.30 -21.14
C ALA A 219 -26.63 -11.31 -21.30
N ILE A 220 -26.09 -11.84 -20.19
CA ILE A 220 -25.07 -12.90 -20.21
C ILE A 220 -25.58 -14.13 -20.96
N LYS A 221 -26.82 -14.57 -20.68
CA LYS A 221 -27.40 -15.76 -21.31
C LYS A 221 -27.61 -15.59 -22.82
N ASP A 222 -27.88 -14.38 -23.26
CA ASP A 222 -28.10 -14.05 -24.67
C ASP A 222 -26.79 -13.73 -25.41
N ASN A 223 -25.63 -13.76 -24.72
CA ASN A 223 -24.32 -13.31 -25.20
C ASN A 223 -24.37 -11.86 -25.73
N ASP A 224 -25.05 -11.00 -24.97
CA ASP A 224 -25.20 -9.57 -25.25
C ASP A 224 -24.13 -8.79 -24.48
N GLU A 225 -22.93 -8.72 -25.05
CA GLU A 225 -21.74 -8.14 -24.42
C GLU A 225 -21.96 -6.69 -23.98
N GLU A 226 -22.45 -5.84 -24.88
CA GLU A 226 -22.74 -4.41 -24.63
C GLU A 226 -23.61 -4.20 -23.39
N HIS A 227 -24.78 -4.86 -23.34
CA HIS A 227 -25.70 -4.71 -22.23
C HIS A 227 -25.22 -5.38 -20.95
N SER A 228 -24.46 -6.46 -21.06
CA SER A 228 -23.86 -7.12 -19.89
C SER A 228 -22.80 -6.22 -19.22
N MET A 229 -21.97 -5.56 -20.02
CA MET A 229 -20.95 -4.62 -19.54
C MET A 229 -21.58 -3.41 -18.85
N GLN A 230 -22.60 -2.80 -19.44
CA GLN A 230 -23.38 -1.73 -18.80
C GLN A 230 -23.98 -2.17 -17.46
N ALA A 231 -24.41 -3.43 -17.35
CA ALA A 231 -24.92 -3.98 -16.10
C ALA A 231 -23.84 -4.19 -15.04
N PHE A 232 -22.65 -4.68 -15.42
CA PHE A 232 -21.51 -4.75 -14.50
C PHE A 232 -21.11 -3.35 -14.02
N ASP A 233 -21.05 -2.36 -14.91
CA ASP A 233 -20.66 -0.99 -14.55
C ASP A 233 -21.61 -0.37 -13.53
N VAL A 234 -22.93 -0.55 -13.71
CA VAL A 234 -23.92 -0.11 -12.72
C VAL A 234 -23.68 -0.76 -11.35
N PHE A 235 -23.42 -2.06 -11.30
CA PHE A 235 -23.15 -2.73 -10.02
C PHE A 235 -21.85 -2.25 -9.36
N ASN A 236 -20.81 -1.94 -10.14
CA ASN A 236 -19.57 -1.37 -9.63
C ASN A 236 -19.78 0.06 -9.10
N ARG A 237 -20.51 0.93 -9.81
CA ARG A 237 -20.88 2.27 -9.31
C ARG A 237 -21.69 2.21 -8.02
N LEU A 238 -22.63 1.27 -7.91
CA LEU A 238 -23.42 1.10 -6.69
C LEU A 238 -22.58 0.59 -5.50
N LEU A 239 -21.42 -0.06 -5.73
CA LEU A 239 -20.51 -0.44 -4.65
C LEU A 239 -19.77 0.76 -4.06
N SER A 240 -19.43 1.76 -4.89
CA SER A 240 -18.75 2.99 -4.47
C SER A 240 -19.68 4.04 -3.84
N TYR A 241 -21.00 3.82 -3.85
CA TYR A 241 -21.98 4.65 -3.13
C TYR A 241 -22.37 4.04 -1.79
N GLU A 242 -23.06 4.81 -0.94
CA GLU A 242 -23.50 4.41 0.40
C GLU A 242 -23.92 2.94 0.54
N SER A 243 -23.35 2.24 1.53
CA SER A 243 -23.57 0.79 1.73
C SER A 243 -25.06 0.40 1.86
N ALA A 244 -25.89 1.34 2.31
CA ALA A 244 -27.33 1.21 2.45
C ALA A 244 -28.03 0.72 1.18
N PHE A 245 -27.59 1.10 -0.02
CA PHE A 245 -28.24 0.71 -1.29
C PHE A 245 -28.19 -0.80 -1.54
N LEU A 246 -27.05 -1.43 -1.27
CA LEU A 246 -26.84 -2.85 -1.54
C LEU A 246 -27.03 -3.74 -0.30
N ASN A 247 -27.00 -3.18 0.91
CA ASN A 247 -27.00 -3.95 2.17
C ASN A 247 -28.04 -5.06 2.28
N ALA A 248 -29.26 -4.86 1.76
CA ALA A 248 -30.33 -5.86 1.79
C ALA A 248 -30.08 -7.09 0.89
N HIS A 249 -29.25 -6.94 -0.15
CA HIS A 249 -28.98 -7.93 -1.18
C HIS A 249 -27.50 -8.26 -1.36
N PHE A 250 -26.61 -7.61 -0.61
CA PHE A 250 -25.16 -7.70 -0.80
C PHE A 250 -24.64 -9.14 -0.74
N GLY A 251 -25.06 -9.92 0.27
CA GLY A 251 -24.69 -11.33 0.37
C GLY A 251 -25.20 -12.19 -0.81
N ASP A 252 -26.38 -11.90 -1.34
CA ASP A 252 -26.93 -12.59 -2.51
C ASP A 252 -26.16 -12.21 -3.79
N LEU A 253 -25.74 -10.94 -3.92
CA LEU A 253 -24.92 -10.46 -5.02
C LEU A 253 -23.54 -11.12 -5.02
N LEU A 254 -22.86 -11.19 -3.86
CA LEU A 254 -21.58 -11.90 -3.75
C LEU A 254 -21.71 -13.36 -4.22
N GLN A 255 -22.78 -14.06 -3.81
CA GLN A 255 -23.04 -15.43 -4.26
C GLN A 255 -23.29 -15.52 -5.77
N LEU A 256 -24.03 -14.56 -6.34
CA LEU A 256 -24.30 -14.51 -7.78
C LEU A 256 -23.00 -14.32 -8.58
N PHE A 257 -22.19 -13.32 -8.24
CA PHE A 257 -20.97 -13.03 -8.99
C PHE A 257 -19.94 -14.17 -8.85
N MET A 258 -19.87 -14.83 -7.68
CA MET A 258 -19.11 -16.07 -7.55
C MET A 258 -19.61 -17.20 -8.48
N GLN A 259 -20.93 -17.34 -8.63
CA GLN A 259 -21.50 -18.31 -9.56
C GLN A 259 -21.18 -17.98 -11.02
N ILE A 260 -21.21 -16.69 -11.40
CA ILE A 260 -20.84 -16.25 -12.74
C ILE A 260 -19.36 -16.55 -12.99
N ALA A 261 -18.46 -16.11 -12.11
CA ALA A 261 -17.02 -16.29 -12.23
C ALA A 261 -16.60 -17.78 -12.38
N SER A 262 -17.23 -18.67 -11.61
CA SER A 262 -16.92 -20.11 -11.60
C SER A 262 -17.57 -20.91 -12.74
N ASN A 263 -18.41 -20.30 -13.58
CA ASN A 263 -19.14 -21.02 -14.62
C ASN A 263 -18.37 -21.02 -15.94
N VAL A 264 -17.64 -22.12 -16.19
CA VAL A 264 -16.83 -22.35 -17.40
C VAL A 264 -17.61 -22.42 -18.72
N GLU A 265 -18.95 -22.39 -18.68
CA GLU A 265 -19.80 -22.34 -19.87
C GLU A 265 -20.14 -20.90 -20.29
N LEU A 266 -19.76 -19.90 -19.50
CA LEU A 266 -19.91 -18.48 -19.82
C LEU A 266 -18.66 -17.92 -20.47
N ASP A 267 -18.82 -16.80 -21.15
CA ASP A 267 -17.71 -16.06 -21.75
C ASP A 267 -16.74 -15.51 -20.69
N ASP A 268 -15.45 -15.50 -21.03
CA ASP A 268 -14.37 -15.09 -20.14
C ASP A 268 -14.46 -13.62 -19.73
N ASP A 269 -15.05 -12.75 -20.57
CA ASP A 269 -15.25 -11.33 -20.22
C ASP A 269 -16.26 -11.20 -19.08
N ALA A 270 -17.42 -11.86 -19.18
CA ALA A 270 -18.44 -11.84 -18.13
C ALA A 270 -17.92 -12.45 -16.81
N ARG A 271 -17.08 -13.49 -16.89
CA ARG A 271 -16.44 -14.12 -15.73
C ARG A 271 -15.40 -13.19 -15.08
N SER A 272 -14.61 -12.51 -15.90
CA SER A 272 -13.59 -11.55 -15.45
C SER A 272 -14.24 -10.31 -14.81
N GLN A 273 -15.32 -9.79 -15.38
CA GLN A 273 -16.09 -8.70 -14.78
C GLN A 273 -16.76 -9.10 -13.46
N ALA A 274 -17.22 -10.34 -13.34
CA ALA A 274 -17.72 -10.85 -12.06
C ALA A 274 -16.62 -10.92 -10.99
N LEU A 275 -15.39 -11.28 -11.37
CA LEU A 275 -14.24 -11.22 -10.47
C LEU A 275 -13.87 -9.78 -10.11
N ALA A 276 -13.93 -8.84 -11.06
CA ALA A 276 -13.69 -7.41 -10.82
C ALA A 276 -14.68 -6.83 -9.79
N PHE A 277 -15.97 -7.15 -9.91
CA PHE A 277 -16.97 -6.78 -8.91
C PHE A 277 -16.62 -7.34 -7.52
N LEU A 278 -16.20 -8.62 -7.44
CA LEU A 278 -15.80 -9.23 -6.16
C LEU A 278 -14.57 -8.55 -5.56
N MET A 279 -13.59 -8.17 -6.38
CA MET A 279 -12.41 -7.41 -5.95
C MET A 279 -12.82 -6.05 -5.37
N GLN A 280 -13.68 -5.30 -6.06
CA GLN A 280 -14.19 -4.02 -5.57
C GLN A 280 -15.04 -4.18 -4.31
N ALA A 281 -15.87 -5.21 -4.22
CA ALA A 281 -16.67 -5.49 -3.03
C ALA A 281 -15.81 -5.77 -1.80
N VAL A 282 -14.67 -6.46 -1.98
CA VAL A 282 -13.70 -6.66 -0.89
C VAL A 282 -13.03 -5.33 -0.51
N ARG A 283 -12.64 -4.49 -1.48
CA ARG A 283 -11.99 -3.19 -1.21
C ARG A 283 -12.90 -2.19 -0.50
N PHE A 284 -14.12 -1.98 -1.01
CA PHE A 284 -15.03 -0.94 -0.51
C PHE A 284 -15.86 -1.38 0.70
N ARG A 285 -16.04 -2.69 0.90
CA ARG A 285 -16.98 -3.25 1.90
C ARG A 285 -16.36 -4.41 2.67
N LYS A 286 -15.06 -4.34 2.99
CA LYS A 286 -14.30 -5.44 3.61
C LYS A 286 -14.95 -5.95 4.89
N LEU A 287 -15.46 -5.06 5.75
CA LEU A 287 -16.04 -5.43 7.04
C LEU A 287 -17.34 -6.22 6.84
N LYS A 288 -18.12 -5.84 5.81
CA LYS A 288 -19.33 -6.57 5.45
C LYS A 288 -19.01 -7.94 4.85
N VAL A 289 -18.02 -8.02 3.98
CA VAL A 289 -17.54 -9.30 3.40
C VAL A 289 -17.04 -10.23 4.52
N GLN A 290 -16.26 -9.69 5.46
CA GLN A 290 -15.73 -10.41 6.61
C GLN A 290 -16.85 -10.96 7.51
N SER A 291 -17.82 -10.13 7.88
CA SER A 291 -18.94 -10.52 8.76
C SER A 291 -19.87 -11.55 8.12
N LEU A 292 -20.02 -11.53 6.78
CA LEU A 292 -20.74 -12.55 6.02
C LEU A 292 -19.99 -13.88 5.91
N LYS A 293 -18.70 -13.93 6.28
CA LYS A 293 -17.84 -15.11 6.26
C LYS A 293 -17.74 -15.79 4.90
N VAL A 294 -17.72 -15.00 3.83
CA VAL A 294 -17.65 -15.50 2.46
C VAL A 294 -16.21 -15.74 1.98
N GLY A 295 -15.20 -15.26 2.71
CA GLY A 295 -13.79 -15.35 2.31
C GLY A 295 -13.33 -16.79 2.04
N GLU A 296 -13.76 -17.77 2.85
CA GLU A 296 -13.43 -19.19 2.62
C GLU A 296 -13.96 -19.69 1.26
N ALA A 297 -15.19 -19.31 0.93
CA ALA A 297 -15.85 -19.74 -0.30
C ALA A 297 -15.22 -19.06 -1.53
N MET A 298 -14.90 -17.76 -1.44
CA MET A 298 -14.19 -17.02 -2.48
C MET A 298 -12.78 -17.58 -2.70
N THR A 299 -12.03 -17.87 -1.64
CA THR A 299 -10.68 -18.45 -1.71
C THR A 299 -10.69 -19.78 -2.47
N LYS A 300 -11.63 -20.68 -2.12
CA LYS A 300 -11.76 -21.99 -2.79
C LYS A 300 -12.22 -21.86 -4.24
N MET A 301 -13.10 -20.90 -4.53
CA MET A 301 -13.52 -20.59 -5.89
C MET A 301 -12.32 -20.12 -6.72
N CYS A 302 -11.55 -19.15 -6.22
CA CYS A 302 -10.39 -18.63 -6.93
C CYS A 302 -9.37 -19.74 -7.20
N LEU A 303 -9.03 -20.54 -6.19
CA LEU A 303 -8.12 -21.69 -6.35
C LEU A 303 -8.58 -22.65 -7.47
N GLN A 304 -9.89 -22.87 -7.62
CA GLN A 304 -10.43 -23.70 -8.70
C GLN A 304 -10.34 -23.01 -10.06
N ILE A 305 -10.65 -21.71 -10.17
CA ILE A 305 -10.57 -20.94 -11.43
C ILE A 305 -9.11 -20.84 -11.92
N VAL A 306 -8.14 -20.72 -11.01
CA VAL A 306 -6.70 -20.66 -11.36
C VAL A 306 -6.23 -21.93 -12.09
N THR A 307 -6.93 -23.07 -11.95
CA THR A 307 -6.61 -24.30 -12.71
C THR A 307 -6.85 -24.16 -14.22
N GLU A 308 -7.53 -23.09 -14.65
CA GLU A 308 -7.86 -22.83 -16.05
C GLU A 308 -6.79 -22.00 -16.78
N LEU A 309 -5.67 -21.66 -16.11
CA LEU A 309 -4.61 -20.80 -16.65
C LEU A 309 -3.95 -21.35 -17.92
N GLY A 310 -4.01 -22.66 -18.17
CA GLY A 310 -3.61 -23.29 -19.43
C GLY A 310 -2.16 -23.02 -19.87
N GLU A 311 -1.97 -22.76 -21.17
CA GLU A 311 -0.64 -22.52 -21.77
C GLU A 311 -0.13 -21.09 -21.58
N THR A 312 -1.00 -20.21 -21.11
CA THR A 312 -0.73 -18.79 -20.86
C THR A 312 0.47 -18.68 -19.91
N SER A 313 1.46 -17.92 -20.34
CA SER A 313 2.68 -17.67 -19.59
C SER A 313 2.35 -16.80 -18.38
N ALA A 314 3.26 -16.72 -17.40
CA ALA A 314 3.08 -15.76 -16.31
C ALA A 314 3.21 -14.29 -16.78
N GLU A 315 3.59 -14.06 -18.04
CA GLU A 315 3.91 -12.74 -18.59
C GLU A 315 2.89 -12.22 -19.61
N ASP A 316 1.85 -12.99 -19.98
CA ASP A 316 0.79 -12.40 -20.81
C ASP A 316 -0.08 -11.47 -19.94
N GLU A 317 -0.35 -10.28 -20.47
CA GLU A 317 -1.08 -9.22 -19.78
C GLU A 317 -2.60 -9.31 -19.97
N ASP A 318 -3.05 -10.29 -20.78
CA ASP A 318 -4.46 -10.52 -21.04
C ASP A 318 -5.24 -10.77 -19.73
N VAL A 319 -6.28 -9.97 -19.53
CA VAL A 319 -7.25 -10.17 -18.45
C VAL A 319 -8.01 -11.46 -18.72
N THR A 320 -7.78 -12.46 -17.87
CA THR A 320 -8.45 -13.77 -17.95
C THR A 320 -9.06 -14.11 -16.59
N PRO A 321 -10.08 -14.98 -16.52
CA PRO A 321 -10.66 -15.38 -15.24
C PRO A 321 -9.62 -15.97 -14.28
N ALA A 322 -8.65 -16.73 -14.78
CA ALA A 322 -7.59 -17.31 -13.95
C ALA A 322 -6.65 -16.24 -13.35
N ARG A 323 -6.28 -15.21 -14.11
CA ARG A 323 -5.46 -14.09 -13.59
C ARG A 323 -6.25 -13.20 -12.64
N SER A 324 -7.49 -12.87 -13.00
CA SER A 324 -8.41 -12.12 -12.14
C SER A 324 -8.67 -12.85 -10.82
N ALA A 325 -8.70 -14.18 -10.82
CA ALA A 325 -8.81 -14.99 -9.60
C ALA A 325 -7.53 -14.95 -8.73
N LEU A 326 -6.34 -14.85 -9.34
CA LEU A 326 -5.10 -14.61 -8.58
C LEU A 326 -5.10 -13.22 -7.94
N GLY A 327 -5.48 -12.18 -8.70
CA GLY A 327 -5.63 -10.82 -8.17
C GLY A 327 -6.68 -10.71 -7.07
N LEU A 328 -7.79 -11.46 -7.17
CA LEU A 328 -8.77 -11.54 -6.09
C LEU A 328 -8.22 -12.26 -4.85
N LEU A 329 -7.41 -13.33 -5.00
CA LEU A 329 -6.77 -13.99 -3.87
C LEU A 329 -5.82 -13.08 -3.11
N ASP A 330 -5.08 -12.25 -3.83
CA ASP A 330 -4.19 -11.24 -3.30
C ASP A 330 -4.96 -10.21 -2.46
N ILE A 331 -5.96 -9.55 -3.06
CA ILE A 331 -6.85 -8.59 -2.38
C ILE A 331 -7.55 -9.21 -1.17
N LEU A 332 -8.01 -10.47 -1.28
CA LEU A 332 -8.62 -11.19 -0.15
C LEU A 332 -7.63 -11.33 1.00
N SER A 333 -6.37 -11.69 0.71
CA SER A 333 -5.34 -11.88 1.72
C SER A 333 -5.00 -10.58 2.44
N GLU A 334 -4.87 -9.46 1.71
CA GLU A 334 -4.58 -8.14 2.28
C GLU A 334 -5.75 -7.56 3.10
N SER A 335 -6.98 -7.92 2.73
CA SER A 335 -8.19 -7.29 3.27
C SER A 335 -8.86 -8.09 4.39
N LEU A 336 -8.76 -9.42 4.37
CA LEU A 336 -9.46 -10.32 5.29
C LEU A 336 -8.49 -11.08 6.21
N PRO A 337 -8.94 -11.50 7.41
CA PRO A 337 -8.06 -12.22 8.33
C PRO A 337 -7.64 -13.60 7.79
N PRO A 338 -6.48 -14.13 8.25
CA PRO A 338 -5.96 -15.44 7.80
C PRO A 338 -6.95 -16.60 7.94
N SER A 339 -7.84 -16.56 8.94
CA SER A 339 -8.86 -17.60 9.14
C SER A 339 -9.87 -17.72 7.99
N GLN A 340 -10.04 -16.68 7.18
CA GLN A 340 -10.94 -16.67 6.03
C GLN A 340 -10.23 -16.89 4.69
N VAL A 341 -8.91 -16.77 4.62
CA VAL A 341 -8.14 -16.85 3.36
C VAL A 341 -7.01 -17.88 3.46
N ALA A 342 -5.93 -17.56 4.16
CA ALA A 342 -4.74 -18.41 4.26
C ALA A 342 -5.06 -19.80 4.85
N VAL A 343 -5.85 -19.87 5.92
CA VAL A 343 -6.23 -21.15 6.55
C VAL A 343 -7.06 -22.02 5.58
N PRO A 344 -8.16 -21.54 4.98
CA PRO A 344 -8.87 -22.28 3.93
C PRO A 344 -8.00 -22.73 2.75
N LEU A 345 -7.09 -21.87 2.29
CA LEU A 345 -6.18 -22.20 1.20
C LEU A 345 -5.28 -23.38 1.57
N LEU A 346 -4.59 -23.30 2.71
CA LEU A 346 -3.69 -24.36 3.19
C LEU A 346 -4.42 -25.68 3.45
N GLN A 347 -5.68 -25.63 3.88
CA GLN A 347 -6.51 -26.83 4.01
C GLN A 347 -6.90 -27.44 2.64
N ALA A 348 -7.04 -26.61 1.60
CA ALA A 348 -7.46 -27.04 0.27
C ALA A 348 -6.29 -27.44 -0.66
N ILE A 349 -5.07 -26.93 -0.43
CA ILE A 349 -3.94 -27.03 -1.36
C ILE A 349 -3.37 -28.45 -1.51
N GLY A 350 -3.45 -29.29 -0.48
CA GLY A 350 -2.84 -30.62 -0.48
C GLY A 350 -3.26 -31.51 -1.67
N PRO A 351 -4.57 -31.70 -1.94
CA PRO A 351 -5.06 -32.39 -3.12
C PRO A 351 -4.63 -31.78 -4.46
N TYR A 352 -4.45 -30.46 -4.54
CA TYR A 352 -4.03 -29.77 -5.77
C TYR A 352 -2.59 -30.12 -6.11
N VAL A 353 -1.68 -30.03 -5.14
CA VAL A 353 -0.24 -30.33 -5.28
C VAL A 353 0.00 -31.81 -5.65
N GLN A 354 -0.92 -32.71 -5.33
CA GLN A 354 -0.82 -34.14 -5.64
C GLN A 354 -1.62 -34.55 -6.88
N HIS A 355 -2.27 -33.60 -7.57
CA HIS A 355 -3.15 -33.91 -8.69
C HIS A 355 -2.37 -34.39 -9.92
N GLN A 356 -2.99 -35.23 -10.76
CA GLN A 356 -2.34 -35.76 -11.98
C GLN A 356 -2.17 -34.68 -13.05
N ASP A 357 -3.12 -33.75 -13.11
CA ASP A 357 -3.10 -32.61 -14.01
C ASP A 357 -2.08 -31.55 -13.53
N PRO A 358 -1.11 -31.14 -14.38
CA PRO A 358 -0.16 -30.08 -14.02
C PRO A 358 -0.81 -28.75 -13.67
N ASP A 359 -1.96 -28.39 -14.25
CA ASP A 359 -2.56 -27.07 -14.01
C ASP A 359 -3.14 -26.94 -12.60
N TYR A 360 -3.62 -28.05 -12.03
CA TYR A 360 -3.99 -28.11 -10.61
C TYR A 360 -2.77 -27.94 -9.69
N ARG A 361 -1.64 -28.58 -10.02
CA ARG A 361 -0.41 -28.46 -9.22
C ARG A 361 0.16 -27.04 -9.30
N ARG A 362 0.11 -26.44 -10.50
CA ARG A 362 0.50 -25.04 -10.76
C ARG A 362 -0.39 -24.07 -9.98
N ALA A 363 -1.71 -24.26 -10.00
CA ALA A 363 -2.65 -23.40 -9.29
C ALA A 363 -2.39 -23.34 -7.78
N GLY A 364 -2.06 -24.49 -7.17
CA GLY A 364 -1.76 -24.54 -5.74
C GLY A 364 -0.62 -23.60 -5.33
N ILE A 365 0.51 -23.64 -6.04
CA ILE A 365 1.68 -22.81 -5.68
C ILE A 365 1.52 -21.34 -6.08
N LEU A 366 0.81 -21.04 -7.17
CA LEU A 366 0.49 -19.66 -7.54
C LEU A 366 -0.44 -19.02 -6.52
N ALA A 367 -1.51 -19.72 -6.11
CA ALA A 367 -2.43 -19.23 -5.09
C ALA A 367 -1.73 -19.01 -3.74
N LEU A 368 -0.81 -19.91 -3.34
CA LEU A 368 0.01 -19.71 -2.14
C LEU A 368 0.89 -18.46 -2.25
N GLY A 369 1.48 -18.24 -3.44
CA GLY A 369 2.30 -17.05 -3.70
C GLY A 369 1.52 -15.74 -3.69
N MET A 370 0.22 -15.73 -3.99
CA MET A 370 -0.64 -14.54 -3.86
C MET A 370 -1.12 -14.30 -2.43
N CYS A 371 -1.20 -15.34 -1.59
CA CYS A 371 -1.68 -15.17 -0.22
C CYS A 371 -0.59 -14.77 0.78
N VAL A 372 0.70 -14.93 0.47
CA VAL A 372 1.76 -14.65 1.44
C VAL A 372 1.89 -13.16 1.77
N GLU A 373 1.77 -12.28 0.79
CA GLU A 373 1.86 -10.82 0.95
C GLU A 373 0.81 -10.27 1.94
N GLY A 374 -0.40 -10.83 1.92
CA GLY A 374 -1.48 -10.43 2.83
C GLY A 374 -1.37 -10.94 4.28
N ALA A 375 -0.58 -12.00 4.51
CA ALA A 375 -0.49 -12.65 5.81
C ALA A 375 0.91 -13.28 6.09
N PRO A 376 2.00 -12.50 5.96
CA PRO A 376 3.36 -13.03 6.07
C PRO A 376 3.62 -13.67 7.44
N ASP A 377 3.22 -13.02 8.54
CA ASP A 377 3.49 -13.54 9.89
C ASP A 377 2.77 -14.86 10.14
N PHE A 378 1.52 -14.98 9.65
CA PHE A 378 0.77 -16.23 9.71
C PHE A 378 1.44 -17.33 8.88
N ILE A 379 1.79 -17.06 7.62
CA ILE A 379 2.38 -18.05 6.71
C ILE A 379 3.75 -18.53 7.22
N ALA A 380 4.58 -17.64 7.78
CA ALA A 380 5.84 -17.99 8.43
C ALA A 380 5.66 -19.11 9.47
N THR A 381 4.57 -19.05 10.25
CA THR A 381 4.30 -20.08 11.27
C THR A 381 3.93 -21.45 10.70
N GLN A 382 3.44 -21.47 9.46
CA GLN A 382 3.03 -22.68 8.74
C GLN A 382 4.13 -23.19 7.79
N LEU A 383 5.30 -22.54 7.76
CA LEU A 383 6.37 -22.85 6.81
C LEU A 383 6.82 -24.32 6.87
N HIS A 384 6.79 -24.93 8.07
CA HIS A 384 7.11 -26.35 8.25
C HIS A 384 6.18 -27.32 7.48
N GLU A 385 4.92 -26.94 7.23
CA GLU A 385 3.97 -27.71 6.41
C GLU A 385 4.07 -27.34 4.92
N ILE A 386 4.40 -26.09 4.63
CA ILE A 386 4.50 -25.53 3.27
C ILE A 386 5.76 -26.01 2.54
N MET A 387 6.91 -25.99 3.21
CA MET A 387 8.21 -26.28 2.58
C MET A 387 8.31 -27.67 1.91
N PRO A 388 7.78 -28.76 2.48
CA PRO A 388 7.69 -30.04 1.78
C PRO A 388 6.92 -29.97 0.45
N LEU A 389 5.86 -29.15 0.36
CA LEU A 389 5.07 -28.97 -0.87
C LEU A 389 5.89 -28.20 -1.91
N VAL A 390 6.51 -27.09 -1.52
CA VAL A 390 7.35 -26.25 -2.40
C VAL A 390 8.49 -27.07 -3.00
N LEU A 391 9.23 -27.81 -2.17
CA LEU A 391 10.33 -28.66 -2.64
C LEU A 391 9.86 -29.80 -3.54
N HIS A 392 8.67 -30.35 -3.30
CA HIS A 392 8.09 -31.35 -4.19
C HIS A 392 7.81 -30.77 -5.59
N LEU A 393 7.24 -29.56 -5.66
CA LEU A 393 6.90 -28.89 -6.91
C LEU A 393 8.13 -28.40 -7.69
N LEU A 394 9.22 -28.04 -7.00
CA LEU A 394 10.50 -27.75 -7.65
C LEU A 394 11.11 -28.98 -8.37
N GLU A 395 10.65 -30.19 -8.04
CA GLU A 395 11.06 -31.45 -8.68
C GLU A 395 10.03 -32.02 -9.66
N ASP A 396 9.01 -31.23 -10.01
CA ASP A 396 7.91 -31.69 -10.87
C ASP A 396 8.38 -32.14 -12.26
N GLN A 397 7.60 -33.03 -12.88
CA GLN A 397 7.88 -33.49 -14.24
C GLN A 397 7.51 -32.44 -15.30
N SER A 398 6.52 -31.60 -15.03
CA SER A 398 6.11 -30.50 -15.90
C SER A 398 7.00 -29.28 -15.70
N VAL A 399 7.54 -28.74 -16.79
CA VAL A 399 8.37 -27.52 -16.76
C VAL A 399 7.57 -26.33 -16.26
N ARG A 400 6.30 -26.21 -16.66
CA ARG A 400 5.38 -25.13 -16.22
C ARG A 400 5.15 -25.13 -14.71
N VAL A 401 4.99 -26.31 -14.11
CA VAL A 401 4.84 -26.44 -12.65
C VAL A 401 6.13 -26.05 -11.94
N ARG A 402 7.30 -26.46 -12.46
CA ARG A 402 8.59 -26.04 -11.89
C ARG A 402 8.81 -24.54 -12.01
N SER A 403 8.42 -23.92 -13.13
CA SER A 403 8.49 -22.47 -13.32
C SER A 403 7.62 -21.72 -12.31
N ALA A 404 6.37 -22.15 -12.13
CA ALA A 404 5.49 -21.61 -11.10
C ALA A 404 6.02 -21.84 -9.67
N ALA A 405 6.69 -22.98 -9.41
CA ALA A 405 7.31 -23.24 -8.12
C ALA A 405 8.52 -22.33 -7.84
N LEU A 406 9.32 -22.00 -8.86
CA LEU A 406 10.41 -21.02 -8.74
C LEU A 406 9.87 -19.63 -8.43
N ASN A 407 8.82 -19.20 -9.15
CA ASN A 407 8.15 -17.92 -8.86
C ASN A 407 7.51 -17.92 -7.46
N GLY A 408 6.91 -19.03 -7.04
CA GLY A 408 6.39 -19.18 -5.68
C GLY A 408 7.47 -19.10 -4.60
N VAL A 409 8.67 -19.63 -4.85
CA VAL A 409 9.83 -19.43 -3.95
C VAL A 409 10.26 -17.97 -3.91
N SER A 410 10.30 -17.29 -5.05
CA SER A 410 10.63 -15.85 -5.13
C SER A 410 9.64 -15.04 -4.27
N ARG A 411 8.33 -15.20 -4.50
CA ARG A 411 7.29 -14.53 -3.70
C ARG A 411 7.39 -14.83 -2.20
N LEU A 412 7.48 -16.11 -1.83
CA LEU A 412 7.65 -16.50 -0.42
C LEU A 412 8.91 -15.88 0.19
N ALA A 413 10.00 -15.76 -0.57
CA ALA A 413 11.24 -15.18 -0.07
C ALA A 413 11.23 -13.64 -0.04
N ASP A 414 10.46 -12.97 -0.91
CA ASP A 414 10.28 -11.52 -0.87
C ASP A 414 9.59 -11.11 0.46
N ASP A 415 8.54 -11.84 0.85
CA ASP A 415 7.75 -11.52 2.06
C ASP A 415 8.26 -12.18 3.34
N LEU A 416 8.92 -13.34 3.24
CA LEU A 416 9.42 -14.13 4.37
C LEU A 416 10.94 -14.31 4.31
N ALA A 417 11.66 -13.24 3.98
CA ALA A 417 13.10 -13.27 3.70
C ALA A 417 13.89 -14.09 4.73
N ASP A 418 13.83 -13.73 6.01
CA ASP A 418 14.57 -14.42 7.08
C ASP A 418 14.18 -15.90 7.22
N ASP A 419 12.88 -16.22 7.15
CA ASP A 419 12.37 -17.57 7.35
C ASP A 419 12.69 -18.51 6.17
N MET A 420 12.54 -18.02 4.94
CA MET A 420 12.95 -18.72 3.73
C MET A 420 14.48 -18.85 3.65
N GLY A 421 15.19 -17.80 4.07
CA GLY A 421 16.65 -17.77 4.16
C GLY A 421 17.20 -18.89 5.04
N ARG A 422 16.53 -19.23 6.15
CA ARG A 422 16.91 -20.38 7.02
C ARG A 422 16.82 -21.74 6.31
N GLU A 423 16.01 -21.88 5.25
CA GLU A 423 15.88 -23.11 4.46
C GLU A 423 16.84 -23.17 3.26
N HIS A 424 17.79 -22.23 3.15
CA HIS A 424 18.75 -22.10 2.05
C HIS A 424 19.47 -23.41 1.68
N ALA A 425 19.84 -24.21 2.67
CA ALA A 425 20.56 -25.47 2.48
C ALA A 425 19.77 -26.51 1.66
N ARG A 426 18.44 -26.40 1.61
CA ARG A 426 17.54 -27.24 0.80
C ARG A 426 17.11 -26.54 -0.48
N LEU A 427 16.82 -25.24 -0.40
CA LEU A 427 16.32 -24.44 -1.52
C LEU A 427 17.38 -24.19 -2.59
N ILE A 428 18.56 -23.63 -2.24
CA ILE A 428 19.58 -23.26 -3.24
C ILE A 428 19.96 -24.45 -4.14
N PRO A 429 20.23 -25.67 -3.63
CA PRO A 429 20.50 -26.81 -4.49
C PRO A 429 19.35 -27.15 -5.47
N ALA A 430 18.09 -26.98 -5.04
CA ALA A 430 16.92 -27.23 -5.89
C ALA A 430 16.76 -26.17 -6.98
N LEU A 431 17.03 -24.89 -6.66
CA LEU A 431 17.05 -23.78 -7.62
C LEU A 431 18.15 -23.99 -8.66
N VAL A 432 19.38 -24.29 -8.23
CA VAL A 432 20.53 -24.55 -9.12
C VAL A 432 20.27 -25.76 -10.03
N LYS A 433 19.63 -26.83 -9.51
CA LYS A 433 19.26 -27.99 -10.31
C LYS A 433 18.30 -27.61 -11.46
N ASN A 434 17.29 -26.78 -11.20
CA ASN A 434 16.37 -26.30 -12.23
C ASN A 434 17.09 -25.45 -13.27
N PHE A 435 17.95 -24.53 -12.84
CA PHE A 435 18.80 -23.72 -13.71
C PHE A 435 19.68 -24.59 -14.64
N ASP A 436 20.42 -25.55 -14.08
CA ASP A 436 21.35 -26.41 -14.83
C ASP A 436 20.59 -27.32 -15.83
N LEU A 437 19.39 -27.78 -15.47
CA LEU A 437 18.50 -28.52 -16.37
C LEU A 437 18.02 -27.67 -17.53
N ALA A 438 17.57 -26.44 -17.28
CA ALA A 438 17.09 -25.52 -18.31
C ALA A 438 18.20 -25.14 -19.29
N LEU A 439 19.39 -24.79 -18.78
CA LEU A 439 20.56 -24.48 -19.61
C LEU A 439 20.96 -25.68 -20.50
N SER A 440 20.77 -26.90 -20.00
CA SER A 440 21.01 -28.12 -20.77
C SER A 440 19.90 -28.38 -21.80
N GLY A 441 18.65 -28.10 -21.45
CA GLY A 441 17.49 -28.15 -22.32
C GLY A 441 17.63 -27.24 -23.53
N MET A 442 17.98 -25.97 -23.31
CA MET A 442 18.19 -24.98 -24.38
C MET A 442 19.27 -25.38 -25.39
N ARG A 443 20.31 -26.08 -24.95
CA ARG A 443 21.35 -26.62 -25.86
C ARG A 443 20.85 -27.75 -26.75
N SER A 444 19.73 -28.36 -26.39
CA SER A 444 19.14 -29.52 -27.07
C SER A 444 17.85 -29.22 -27.83
N THR A 445 17.23 -28.06 -27.59
CA THR A 445 16.03 -27.57 -28.26
C THR A 445 16.38 -26.52 -29.32
N GLN A 446 15.45 -26.23 -30.23
CA GLN A 446 15.63 -25.21 -31.26
C GLN A 446 15.18 -23.86 -30.72
N ALA A 447 15.98 -22.80 -30.91
CA ALA A 447 15.58 -21.44 -30.55
C ALA A 447 14.22 -21.07 -31.19
N GLY A 448 13.32 -20.49 -30.40
CA GLY A 448 11.95 -20.13 -30.79
C GLY A 448 10.95 -21.28 -30.84
N SER A 449 11.27 -22.46 -30.30
CA SER A 449 10.27 -23.52 -30.03
C SER A 449 9.68 -23.36 -28.62
N ASP A 450 8.46 -23.82 -28.39
CA ASP A 450 7.81 -23.78 -27.06
C ASP A 450 8.71 -24.37 -25.96
N ASP A 451 9.37 -25.51 -26.22
CA ASP A 451 10.32 -26.12 -25.28
C ASP A 451 11.51 -25.21 -24.96
N TYR A 452 11.95 -24.37 -25.91
CA TYR A 452 13.04 -23.42 -25.70
C TYR A 452 12.57 -22.27 -24.80
N GLU A 453 11.40 -21.70 -25.09
CA GLU A 453 10.81 -20.62 -24.29
C GLU A 453 10.49 -21.06 -22.85
N GLU A 454 10.00 -22.28 -22.66
CA GLU A 454 9.80 -22.84 -21.31
C GLU A 454 11.12 -22.95 -20.53
N ASN A 455 12.24 -23.28 -21.19
CA ASN A 455 13.55 -23.29 -20.54
C ASN A 455 14.10 -21.88 -20.26
N VAL A 456 13.84 -20.91 -21.14
CA VAL A 456 14.16 -19.48 -20.91
C VAL A 456 13.43 -18.99 -19.65
N SER A 457 12.14 -19.30 -19.53
CA SER A 457 11.32 -19.01 -18.35
C SER A 457 11.93 -19.59 -17.06
N ILE A 458 12.39 -20.85 -17.08
CA ILE A 458 13.06 -21.46 -15.92
C ILE A 458 14.37 -20.74 -15.57
N LEU A 459 15.18 -20.32 -16.55
CA LEU A 459 16.41 -19.57 -16.26
C LEU A 459 16.10 -18.26 -15.55
N LYS A 460 15.13 -17.50 -16.08
CA LYS A 460 14.65 -16.25 -15.47
C LYS A 460 14.15 -16.48 -14.05
N ALA A 461 13.19 -17.41 -13.88
CA ALA A 461 12.58 -17.70 -12.58
C ALA A 461 13.59 -18.24 -11.56
N SER A 462 14.62 -18.99 -12.00
CA SER A 462 15.70 -19.45 -11.12
C SER A 462 16.58 -18.31 -10.64
N CYS A 463 16.85 -17.31 -11.49
CA CYS A 463 17.60 -16.12 -11.09
C CYS A 463 16.78 -15.31 -10.08
N MET A 464 15.50 -15.04 -10.36
CA MET A 464 14.59 -14.32 -9.45
C MET A 464 14.43 -15.04 -8.10
N ALA A 465 14.24 -16.35 -8.10
CA ALA A 465 14.13 -17.11 -6.85
C ALA A 465 15.40 -17.05 -5.99
N VAL A 466 16.59 -17.01 -6.61
CA VAL A 466 17.84 -16.82 -5.86
C VAL A 466 18.04 -15.37 -5.44
N ASP A 467 17.63 -14.42 -6.28
CA ASP A 467 17.63 -12.99 -5.98
C ASP A 467 16.86 -12.69 -4.69
N SER A 468 15.59 -13.11 -4.61
CA SER A 468 14.76 -12.99 -3.42
C SER A 468 15.33 -13.78 -2.22
N LEU A 469 15.67 -15.06 -2.43
CA LEU A 469 16.11 -15.91 -1.33
C LEU A 469 17.41 -15.44 -0.67
N ILE A 470 18.38 -14.94 -1.45
CA ILE A 470 19.69 -14.56 -0.92
C ILE A 470 19.62 -13.35 0.02
N GLU A 471 18.63 -12.47 -0.14
CA GLU A 471 18.45 -11.28 0.71
C GLU A 471 18.13 -11.67 2.16
N GLY A 472 17.50 -12.82 2.39
CA GLY A 472 17.21 -13.36 3.72
C GLY A 472 18.32 -14.17 4.38
N LEU A 473 19.49 -14.31 3.74
CA LEU A 473 20.61 -15.08 4.31
C LEU A 473 21.52 -14.19 5.14
N GLU A 474 21.98 -14.72 6.28
CA GLU A 474 23.09 -14.11 7.00
C GLU A 474 24.36 -14.08 6.11
N PRO A 475 25.24 -13.07 6.27
CA PRO A 475 26.41 -12.92 5.39
C PRO A 475 27.33 -14.14 5.33
N ASN A 476 27.47 -14.87 6.44
CA ASN A 476 28.26 -16.09 6.49
C ASN A 476 27.65 -17.24 5.70
N ASP A 477 26.33 -17.34 5.64
CA ASP A 477 25.63 -18.35 4.87
C ASP A 477 25.60 -18.00 3.38
N ALA A 478 25.34 -16.74 3.03
CA ALA A 478 25.43 -16.25 1.66
C ALA A 478 26.83 -16.48 1.06
N ALA A 479 27.89 -16.24 1.84
CA ALA A 479 29.28 -16.47 1.44
C ALA A 479 29.58 -17.90 0.96
N GLN A 480 28.84 -18.91 1.44
CA GLN A 480 29.04 -20.31 1.05
C GLN A 480 28.71 -20.55 -0.42
N TYR A 481 27.82 -19.75 -1.00
CA TYR A 481 27.26 -19.96 -2.34
C TYR A 481 27.85 -19.06 -3.42
N VAL A 482 28.58 -17.99 -3.04
CA VAL A 482 29.17 -17.01 -3.98
C VAL A 482 29.97 -17.68 -5.10
N ASN A 483 30.82 -18.64 -4.76
CA ASN A 483 31.67 -19.35 -5.72
C ASN A 483 30.89 -20.23 -6.70
N GLU A 484 29.65 -20.59 -6.35
CA GLU A 484 28.78 -21.41 -7.16
C GLU A 484 27.83 -20.57 -8.03
N LEU A 485 27.23 -19.54 -7.45
CA LEU A 485 26.15 -18.75 -8.06
C LEU A 485 26.66 -17.65 -8.97
N VAL A 486 27.66 -16.87 -8.55
CA VAL A 486 28.16 -15.71 -9.34
C VAL A 486 28.67 -16.14 -10.72
N PRO A 487 29.46 -17.22 -10.89
CA PRO A 487 29.88 -17.67 -12.21
C PRO A 487 28.73 -18.13 -13.12
N ARG A 488 27.64 -18.66 -12.56
CA ARG A 488 26.48 -19.11 -13.33
C ARG A 488 25.69 -17.94 -13.88
N PHE A 489 25.33 -16.99 -13.01
CA PHE A 489 24.49 -15.85 -13.40
C PHE A 489 25.25 -14.81 -14.22
N SER A 490 26.53 -14.55 -13.90
CA SER A 490 27.35 -13.65 -14.74
C SER A 490 27.56 -14.16 -16.17
N ALA A 491 27.40 -15.47 -16.42
CA ALA A 491 27.43 -16.02 -17.78
C ALA A 491 26.20 -15.63 -18.61
N LEU A 492 25.08 -15.26 -17.96
CA LEU A 492 23.84 -14.82 -18.61
C LEU A 492 23.81 -13.33 -18.92
N PHE A 493 24.78 -12.54 -18.48
CA PHE A 493 24.82 -11.09 -18.78
C PHE A 493 24.87 -10.77 -20.27
N GLY A 494 25.25 -11.72 -21.13
CA GLY A 494 25.25 -11.57 -22.59
C GLY A 494 24.25 -12.47 -23.29
N HIS A 495 23.18 -12.90 -22.60
CA HIS A 495 22.10 -13.69 -23.19
C HIS A 495 21.32 -12.87 -24.22
N ASP A 496 20.70 -13.50 -25.22
CA ASP A 496 19.98 -12.77 -26.29
C ASP A 496 18.63 -12.18 -25.81
N ASP A 497 18.08 -12.70 -24.72
CA ASP A 497 16.86 -12.22 -24.06
C ASP A 497 17.18 -11.24 -22.92
N HIS A 498 16.67 -10.01 -23.00
CA HIS A 498 16.90 -8.94 -22.03
C HIS A 498 16.28 -9.25 -20.65
N LYS A 499 15.14 -9.94 -20.58
CA LYS A 499 14.50 -10.32 -19.30
C LYS A 499 15.37 -11.30 -18.52
N VAL A 500 16.02 -12.25 -19.20
CA VAL A 500 17.02 -13.15 -18.59
C VAL A 500 18.25 -12.38 -18.12
N GLN A 501 18.73 -11.42 -18.92
CA GLN A 501 19.85 -10.57 -18.51
C GLN A 501 19.52 -9.80 -17.23
N MET A 502 18.36 -9.14 -17.18
CA MET A 502 17.89 -8.38 -16.02
C MET A 502 17.81 -9.24 -14.76
N ALA A 503 17.16 -10.41 -14.83
CA ALA A 503 17.05 -11.32 -13.69
C ALA A 503 18.42 -11.79 -13.19
N ALA A 504 19.36 -12.09 -14.09
CA ALA A 504 20.70 -12.51 -13.73
C ALA A 504 21.54 -11.37 -13.12
N VAL A 505 21.37 -10.14 -13.63
CA VAL A 505 22.03 -8.93 -13.11
C VAL A 505 21.56 -8.65 -11.69
N SER A 506 20.24 -8.65 -11.46
CA SER A 506 19.63 -8.46 -10.14
C SER A 506 20.16 -9.48 -9.13
N ALA A 507 20.10 -10.77 -9.47
CA ALA A 507 20.57 -11.85 -8.61
C ALA A 507 22.05 -11.69 -8.22
N VAL A 508 22.93 -11.26 -9.14
CA VAL A 508 24.35 -11.00 -8.81
C VAL A 508 24.48 -9.78 -7.89
N GLY A 509 23.68 -8.74 -8.08
CA GLY A 509 23.60 -7.58 -7.18
C GLY A 509 23.23 -7.98 -5.75
N SER A 510 22.20 -8.81 -5.59
CA SER A 510 21.73 -9.27 -4.28
C SER A 510 22.70 -10.25 -3.62
N ILE A 511 23.32 -11.16 -4.39
CA ILE A 511 24.41 -12.01 -3.89
C ILE A 511 25.58 -11.15 -3.38
N ALA A 512 25.92 -10.07 -4.09
CA ALA A 512 26.96 -9.15 -3.63
C ALA A 512 26.55 -8.49 -2.30
N SER A 513 25.34 -7.93 -2.24
CA SER A 513 24.78 -7.29 -1.03
C SER A 513 24.80 -8.21 0.18
N ALA A 514 24.24 -9.43 0.04
CA ALA A 514 24.12 -10.37 1.14
C ALA A 514 25.47 -10.96 1.59
N SER A 515 26.41 -11.20 0.68
CA SER A 515 27.69 -11.85 1.01
C SER A 515 28.84 -10.88 1.37
N GLU A 516 28.61 -9.57 1.23
CA GLU A 516 29.55 -8.50 1.55
C GLU A 516 30.98 -8.77 1.03
N ASN A 517 31.94 -8.86 1.95
CA ASN A 517 33.36 -9.08 1.68
C ASN A 517 33.65 -10.35 0.86
N ALA A 518 32.79 -11.37 0.91
CA ALA A 518 32.98 -12.60 0.16
C ALA A 518 32.83 -12.40 -1.36
N PHE A 519 32.16 -11.33 -1.80
CA PHE A 519 32.00 -10.98 -3.21
C PHE A 519 33.28 -10.39 -3.85
N GLN A 520 34.22 -9.90 -3.04
CA GLN A 520 35.43 -9.20 -3.49
C GLN A 520 36.20 -9.87 -4.65
N PRO A 521 36.37 -11.21 -4.70
CA PRO A 521 37.08 -11.88 -5.79
C PRO A 521 36.41 -11.73 -7.17
N TYR A 522 35.11 -11.45 -7.21
CA TYR A 522 34.32 -11.33 -8.44
C TYR A 522 34.09 -9.87 -8.86
N PHE A 523 34.24 -8.92 -7.92
CA PHE A 523 33.93 -7.50 -8.09
C PHE A 523 34.46 -6.89 -9.39
N GLU A 524 35.78 -6.91 -9.63
CA GLU A 524 36.38 -6.23 -10.79
C GLU A 524 35.85 -6.78 -12.12
N LYS A 525 35.68 -8.10 -12.23
CA LYS A 525 35.19 -8.74 -13.45
C LYS A 525 33.71 -8.44 -13.68
N THR A 526 32.90 -8.44 -12.62
CA THR A 526 31.49 -8.06 -12.68
C THR A 526 31.35 -6.60 -13.15
N MET A 527 32.07 -5.66 -12.55
CA MET A 527 32.04 -4.25 -12.94
C MET A 527 32.42 -4.02 -14.41
N GLN A 528 33.45 -4.73 -14.90
CA GLN A 528 33.84 -4.67 -16.32
C GLN A 528 32.75 -5.22 -17.25
N SER A 529 32.01 -6.24 -16.80
CA SER A 529 31.01 -6.92 -17.62
C SER A 529 29.69 -6.12 -17.70
N LEU A 530 29.35 -5.42 -16.61
CA LEU A 530 28.16 -4.56 -16.51
C LEU A 530 28.40 -3.15 -17.05
N GLY A 531 29.63 -2.64 -16.98
CA GLY A 531 29.97 -1.28 -17.39
C GLY A 531 29.73 -0.95 -18.87
N ARG A 532 29.42 -1.93 -19.73
CA ARG A 532 28.97 -1.68 -21.11
C ARG A 532 27.50 -1.28 -21.21
N TYR A 533 26.67 -1.63 -20.24
CA TYR A 533 25.23 -1.40 -20.26
C TYR A 533 24.84 -0.03 -19.68
N ILE A 534 25.70 0.60 -18.87
CA ILE A 534 25.40 1.92 -18.26
C ILE A 534 25.33 3.08 -19.26
N SER A 535 25.59 2.85 -20.55
CA SER A 535 25.63 3.88 -21.59
C SER A 535 24.77 3.56 -22.82
N ILE A 536 23.94 2.51 -22.76
CA ILE A 536 22.99 2.15 -23.83
C ILE A 536 21.81 3.14 -23.86
N LYS A 537 21.25 3.34 -25.06
CA LYS A 537 20.26 4.40 -25.36
C LYS A 537 19.29 4.06 -26.51
N GLU A 538 19.37 2.86 -27.09
CA GLU A 538 18.87 2.64 -28.46
C GLU A 538 17.41 2.11 -28.49
N SER A 539 16.93 1.44 -27.43
CA SER A 539 15.54 0.98 -27.27
C SER A 539 15.06 1.01 -25.82
N GLU A 540 13.74 0.93 -25.61
CA GLU A 540 13.13 0.87 -24.28
C GLU A 540 13.58 -0.36 -23.47
N GLU A 541 13.52 -1.57 -24.04
CA GLU A 541 14.03 -2.79 -23.39
C GLU A 541 15.51 -2.67 -22.94
N GLU A 542 16.33 -1.98 -23.74
CA GLU A 542 17.71 -1.70 -23.37
C GLU A 542 17.80 -0.67 -22.23
N LEU A 543 16.91 0.33 -22.18
CA LEU A 543 16.85 1.28 -21.08
C LEU A 543 16.37 0.62 -19.78
N GLU A 544 15.44 -0.32 -19.84
CA GLU A 544 15.06 -1.14 -18.67
C GLU A 544 16.25 -1.95 -18.15
N LEU A 545 16.97 -2.62 -19.05
CA LEU A 545 18.21 -3.32 -18.69
C LEU A 545 19.23 -2.38 -18.06
N ARG A 546 19.41 -1.18 -18.61
CA ARG A 546 20.29 -0.16 -18.03
C ARG A 546 19.85 0.20 -16.62
N GLY A 547 18.54 0.37 -16.39
CA GLY A 547 17.97 0.63 -15.08
C GLY A 547 18.30 -0.49 -14.08
N MET A 548 18.07 -1.74 -14.48
CA MET A 548 18.39 -2.92 -13.66
C MET A 548 19.90 -3.03 -13.34
N VAL A 549 20.75 -2.72 -14.32
CA VAL A 549 22.20 -2.67 -14.12
C VAL A 549 22.57 -1.56 -13.12
N ILE A 550 21.98 -0.37 -13.24
CA ILE A 550 22.23 0.74 -12.32
C ILE A 550 21.85 0.35 -10.88
N ASP A 551 20.68 -0.24 -10.68
CA ASP A 551 20.21 -0.72 -9.38
C ASP A 551 21.19 -1.74 -8.77
N SER A 552 21.55 -2.77 -9.55
CA SER A 552 22.50 -3.80 -9.12
C SER A 552 23.89 -3.26 -8.81
N LEU A 553 24.34 -2.22 -9.52
CA LEU A 553 25.59 -1.52 -9.21
C LEU A 553 25.51 -0.77 -7.87
N GLY A 554 24.33 -0.25 -7.49
CA GLY A 554 24.06 0.30 -6.17
C GLY A 554 24.18 -0.75 -5.06
N LYS A 555 23.57 -1.94 -5.25
CA LYS A 555 23.71 -3.08 -4.32
C LYS A 555 25.19 -3.49 -4.16
N ILE A 556 25.93 -3.59 -5.26
CA ILE A 556 27.37 -3.89 -5.24
C ILE A 556 28.18 -2.80 -4.51
N ALA A 557 27.85 -1.52 -4.73
CA ALA A 557 28.53 -0.40 -4.05
C ALA A 557 28.36 -0.48 -2.53
N SER A 558 27.17 -0.85 -2.05
CA SER A 558 26.89 -1.08 -0.63
C SER A 558 27.72 -2.23 -0.07
N ALA A 559 27.85 -3.33 -0.82
CA ALA A 559 28.58 -4.52 -0.41
C ALA A 559 30.11 -4.32 -0.26
N VAL A 560 30.74 -3.61 -1.21
CA VAL A 560 32.21 -3.46 -1.24
C VAL A 560 32.71 -2.19 -0.55
N GLY A 561 31.81 -1.24 -0.30
CA GLY A 561 32.10 0.04 0.33
C GLY A 561 32.77 1.08 -0.57
N ALA A 562 32.86 2.31 -0.04
CA ALA A 562 33.30 3.49 -0.78
C ALA A 562 34.71 3.37 -1.38
N GLU A 563 35.67 2.80 -0.64
CA GLU A 563 37.07 2.75 -1.08
C GLU A 563 37.27 1.88 -2.33
N ALA A 564 36.68 0.68 -2.35
CA ALA A 564 36.78 -0.23 -3.49
C ALA A 564 35.98 0.27 -4.70
N PHE A 565 34.84 0.92 -4.47
CA PHE A 565 33.95 1.40 -5.53
C PHE A 565 34.38 2.74 -6.16
N GLN A 566 35.33 3.46 -5.55
CA GLN A 566 35.69 4.85 -5.88
C GLN A 566 35.97 5.11 -7.37
N GLN A 567 36.54 4.17 -8.11
CA GLN A 567 36.86 4.35 -9.53
C GLN A 567 35.63 4.32 -10.46
N PHE A 568 34.49 3.82 -9.98
CA PHE A 568 33.26 3.65 -10.76
C PHE A 568 32.20 4.71 -10.48
N VAL A 569 32.31 5.43 -9.36
CA VAL A 569 31.27 6.37 -8.91
C VAL A 569 31.07 7.54 -9.88
N GLU A 570 32.12 8.17 -10.39
CA GLU A 570 31.98 9.33 -11.28
C GLU A 570 31.36 8.96 -12.64
N PRO A 571 31.79 7.88 -13.33
CA PRO A 571 31.09 7.39 -14.52
C PRO A 571 29.62 7.07 -14.26
N LEU A 572 29.33 6.43 -13.13
CA LEU A 572 27.97 6.00 -12.79
C LEU A 572 27.05 7.19 -12.48
N MET A 573 27.52 8.17 -11.71
CA MET A 573 26.78 9.42 -11.46
C MET A 573 26.45 10.16 -12.77
N ARG A 574 27.41 10.22 -13.70
CA ARG A 574 27.17 10.82 -15.02
C ARG A 574 26.12 10.06 -15.82
N ALA A 575 26.19 8.72 -15.80
CA ALA A 575 25.22 7.86 -16.47
C ALA A 575 23.81 8.00 -15.87
N SER A 576 23.67 8.11 -14.55
CA SER A 576 22.37 8.30 -13.91
C SER A 576 21.74 9.66 -14.23
N VAL A 577 22.53 10.75 -14.25
CA VAL A 577 22.03 12.08 -14.63
C VAL A 577 21.60 12.10 -16.10
N GLU A 578 22.34 11.44 -16.97
CA GLU A 578 21.95 11.27 -18.37
C GLU A 578 20.66 10.44 -18.50
N GLY A 579 20.50 9.41 -17.68
CA GLY A 579 19.31 8.55 -17.66
C GLY A 579 18.02 9.33 -17.43
N LEU A 580 18.07 10.40 -16.63
CA LEU A 580 16.91 11.28 -16.41
C LEU A 580 16.39 11.98 -17.66
N GLN A 581 17.17 12.02 -18.74
CA GLN A 581 16.84 12.71 -19.99
C GLN A 581 16.45 11.73 -21.12
N LEU A 582 16.36 10.43 -20.84
CA LEU A 582 16.08 9.38 -21.83
C LEU A 582 14.62 8.92 -21.84
N ASP A 583 13.73 9.71 -21.25
CA ASP A 583 12.28 9.50 -21.21
C ASP A 583 11.84 8.05 -20.94
N ASN A 584 12.47 7.42 -19.96
CA ASN A 584 12.11 6.08 -19.49
C ASN A 584 11.91 6.14 -17.98
N GLN A 585 10.71 5.82 -17.52
CA GLN A 585 10.31 5.96 -16.12
C GLN A 585 11.18 5.09 -15.21
N ARG A 586 11.31 3.80 -15.51
CA ARG A 586 12.10 2.85 -14.71
C ARG A 586 13.57 3.28 -14.56
N LEU A 587 14.16 3.84 -15.62
CA LEU A 587 15.52 4.35 -15.59
C LEU A 587 15.67 5.60 -14.71
N LYS A 588 14.66 6.49 -14.70
CA LYS A 588 14.64 7.63 -13.79
C LYS A 588 14.58 7.18 -12.33
N GLU A 589 13.66 6.27 -12.02
CA GLU A 589 13.49 5.70 -10.68
C GLU A 589 14.79 5.08 -10.15
N THR A 590 15.36 4.15 -10.91
CA THR A 590 16.62 3.47 -10.55
C THR A 590 17.80 4.44 -10.45
N SER A 591 17.80 5.52 -11.24
CA SER A 591 18.81 6.59 -11.13
C SER A 591 18.69 7.38 -9.82
N TYR A 592 17.46 7.69 -9.37
CA TYR A 592 17.25 8.33 -8.07
C TYR A 592 17.60 7.38 -6.90
N ILE A 593 17.17 6.13 -6.96
CA ILE A 593 17.47 5.09 -5.95
C ILE A 593 18.99 4.88 -5.81
N LEU A 594 19.72 4.89 -6.93
CA LEU A 594 21.18 4.85 -6.93
C LEU A 594 21.78 6.04 -6.14
N TRP A 595 21.22 7.24 -6.25
CA TRP A 595 21.72 8.42 -5.53
C TRP A 595 21.49 8.31 -4.03
N SER A 596 20.34 7.80 -3.59
CA SER A 596 20.12 7.45 -2.18
C SER A 596 21.19 6.46 -1.70
N THR A 597 21.40 5.39 -2.46
CA THR A 597 22.38 4.35 -2.13
C THR A 597 23.80 4.91 -2.03
N LEU A 598 24.23 5.71 -3.00
CA LEU A 598 25.57 6.31 -2.99
C LEU A 598 25.71 7.39 -1.90
N ALA A 599 24.67 8.14 -1.57
CA ALA A 599 24.68 9.06 -0.44
C ALA A 599 24.89 8.30 0.89
N ARG A 600 24.26 7.12 1.04
CA ARG A 600 24.49 6.23 2.19
C ARG A 600 25.92 5.67 2.23
N VAL A 601 26.45 5.19 1.10
CA VAL A 601 27.80 4.61 1.02
C VAL A 601 28.91 5.63 1.29
N TYR A 602 28.75 6.86 0.77
CA TYR A 602 29.79 7.90 0.86
C TYR A 602 29.57 8.90 1.99
N GLU A 603 28.37 8.96 2.58
CA GLU A 603 27.97 9.90 3.63
C GLU A 603 28.35 11.36 3.26
N GLU A 604 29.02 12.10 4.15
CA GLU A 604 29.48 13.46 3.87
C GLU A 604 30.46 13.56 2.68
N ASN A 605 31.10 12.45 2.26
CA ASN A 605 31.98 12.43 1.08
C ASN A 605 31.19 12.44 -0.24
N PHE A 606 29.86 12.30 -0.21
CA PHE A 606 29.00 12.47 -1.38
C PHE A 606 28.85 13.96 -1.81
N ALA A 607 29.35 14.89 -1.00
CA ALA A 607 29.28 16.33 -1.24
C ALA A 607 29.62 16.81 -2.68
N PRO A 608 30.59 16.22 -3.43
CA PRO A 608 30.89 16.65 -4.80
C PRO A 608 29.72 16.51 -5.78
N PHE A 609 28.76 15.62 -5.53
CA PHE A 609 27.61 15.38 -6.41
C PHE A 609 26.33 16.08 -5.92
N LEU A 610 26.34 16.58 -4.69
CA LEU A 610 25.14 16.94 -3.95
C LEU A 610 24.36 18.10 -4.60
N GLU A 611 25.05 19.07 -5.19
CA GLU A 611 24.40 20.21 -5.86
C GLU A 611 23.55 19.75 -7.06
N GLY A 612 24.11 18.86 -7.91
CA GLY A 612 23.41 18.35 -9.08
C GLY A 612 22.25 17.43 -8.70
N VAL A 613 22.45 16.58 -7.69
CA VAL A 613 21.41 15.69 -7.17
C VAL A 613 20.25 16.50 -6.60
N ALA A 614 20.51 17.47 -5.72
CA ALA A 614 19.45 18.30 -5.14
C ALA A 614 18.67 19.08 -6.22
N GLN A 615 19.36 19.64 -7.21
CA GLN A 615 18.70 20.36 -8.32
C GLN A 615 17.80 19.45 -9.16
N ALA A 616 18.25 18.22 -9.46
CA ALA A 616 17.44 17.26 -10.22
C ALA A 616 16.20 16.81 -9.43
N LEU A 617 16.34 16.53 -8.14
CA LEU A 617 15.20 16.16 -7.28
C LEU A 617 14.19 17.30 -7.15
N PHE A 618 14.66 18.55 -7.00
CA PHE A 618 13.77 19.72 -6.99
C PHE A 618 13.03 19.88 -8.32
N ALA A 619 13.72 19.68 -9.45
CA ALA A 619 13.09 19.75 -10.77
C ALA A 619 12.02 18.68 -10.95
N SER A 620 12.22 17.47 -10.41
CA SER A 620 11.21 16.39 -10.41
C SER A 620 9.97 16.78 -9.60
N ILE A 621 10.16 17.30 -8.40
CA ILE A 621 9.05 17.74 -7.53
C ILE A 621 8.26 18.92 -8.13
N GLU A 622 8.93 19.80 -8.87
CA GLU A 622 8.32 20.97 -9.52
C GLU A 622 7.63 20.64 -10.87
N GLN A 623 7.62 19.37 -11.33
CA GLN A 623 6.88 18.99 -12.54
C GLN A 623 5.37 19.16 -12.37
N ASP A 624 4.69 19.64 -13.42
CA ASP A 624 3.22 19.72 -13.46
C ASP A 624 2.65 18.30 -13.72
N GLU A 625 1.64 17.90 -12.95
CA GLU A 625 1.00 16.57 -13.04
C GLU A 625 -0.17 16.52 -14.03
N VAL A 626 -0.45 17.62 -14.72
CA VAL A 626 -1.57 17.70 -15.67
C VAL A 626 -1.14 17.08 -17.01
N ASP A 627 -1.64 15.89 -17.31
CA ASP A 627 -1.43 15.21 -18.59
C ASP A 627 -1.86 16.08 -19.78
N SER A 628 -1.10 16.01 -20.87
CA SER A 628 -1.37 16.51 -22.25
C SER A 628 -0.65 17.79 -22.72
N GLU A 629 0.70 17.85 -22.75
CA GLU A 629 1.41 18.81 -23.62
C GLU A 629 1.57 18.24 -25.05
N VAL A 630 0.73 18.67 -25.99
CA VAL A 630 0.86 18.33 -27.42
C VAL A 630 1.82 19.30 -28.12
N ASN A 631 2.93 18.80 -28.67
CA ASN A 631 3.85 19.61 -29.48
C ASN A 631 3.29 19.87 -30.89
N LEU A 632 3.09 21.15 -31.26
CA LEU A 632 2.62 21.56 -32.59
C LEU A 632 3.77 21.98 -33.51
N GLY A 633 3.66 21.62 -34.80
CA GLY A 633 4.59 22.01 -35.86
C GLY A 633 4.62 23.52 -36.15
N ALA A 634 5.66 23.96 -36.86
CA ALA A 634 6.05 25.36 -37.05
C ALA A 634 5.01 26.32 -37.67
N GLU A 635 3.87 25.82 -38.16
CA GLU A 635 2.78 26.64 -38.73
C GLU A 635 1.75 27.12 -37.68
N ALA A 636 1.88 26.69 -36.41
CA ALA A 636 0.97 27.04 -35.31
C ALA A 636 1.59 27.97 -34.24
N SER A 637 2.66 28.71 -34.57
CA SER A 637 3.39 29.61 -33.65
C SER A 637 2.53 30.70 -33.01
N ASP A 638 1.37 30.98 -33.58
CA ASP A 638 0.49 32.07 -33.16
C ASP A 638 -0.42 31.69 -31.97
N LEU A 639 -0.40 30.41 -31.56
CA LEU A 639 -1.22 29.87 -30.47
C LEU A 639 -0.45 29.67 -29.16
N ILE A 640 0.87 29.92 -29.15
CA ILE A 640 1.74 29.77 -27.98
C ILE A 640 1.21 30.61 -26.80
N GLY A 641 0.98 29.95 -25.66
CA GLY A 641 0.46 30.56 -24.44
C GLY A 641 -1.06 30.75 -24.38
N GLN A 642 -1.84 30.18 -25.33
CA GLN A 642 -3.31 30.14 -25.27
C GLN A 642 -3.79 28.76 -24.83
N GLU A 643 -4.86 28.73 -24.02
CA GLU A 643 -5.65 27.52 -23.76
C GLU A 643 -6.54 27.24 -24.98
N ILE A 644 -6.41 26.05 -25.53
CA ILE A 644 -7.25 25.55 -26.62
C ILE A 644 -7.83 24.20 -26.23
N THR A 645 -9.14 24.07 -26.41
CA THR A 645 -9.84 22.81 -26.20
C THR A 645 -9.70 21.92 -27.43
N ILE A 646 -9.10 20.75 -27.28
CA ILE A 646 -9.01 19.71 -28.32
C ILE A 646 -9.58 18.43 -27.70
N ALA A 647 -10.61 17.85 -28.34
CA ALA A 647 -11.30 16.66 -27.82
C ALA A 647 -11.72 16.79 -26.34
N GLY A 648 -12.46 17.85 -25.99
CA GLY A 648 -12.93 18.09 -24.60
C GLY A 648 -11.87 18.67 -23.65
N ARG A 649 -10.60 18.32 -23.84
CA ARG A 649 -9.50 18.71 -22.95
C ARG A 649 -8.94 20.10 -23.22
N LYS A 650 -8.73 20.90 -22.16
CA LYS A 650 -8.07 22.22 -22.23
C LYS A 650 -6.55 22.04 -22.28
N ILE A 651 -5.95 22.31 -23.42
CA ILE A 651 -4.50 22.18 -23.64
C ILE A 651 -3.86 23.57 -23.70
N LYS A 652 -2.76 23.76 -22.96
CA LYS A 652 -1.97 24.99 -22.97
C LYS A 652 -0.81 24.83 -23.96
N VAL A 653 -0.71 25.72 -24.95
CA VAL A 653 0.28 25.56 -26.03
C VAL A 653 1.67 26.03 -25.60
N ALA A 654 2.61 25.09 -25.44
CA ALA A 654 4.04 25.36 -25.25
C ALA A 654 4.78 25.59 -26.59
N GLY A 655 5.94 26.26 -26.55
CA GLY A 655 6.76 26.57 -27.72
C GLY A 655 7.72 25.42 -28.08
N ALA A 656 7.88 25.15 -29.38
CA ALA A 656 8.62 24.01 -29.92
C ALA A 656 10.01 23.80 -29.29
N GLY A 657 10.16 22.67 -28.59
CA GLY A 657 11.43 22.26 -27.95
C GLY A 657 11.52 20.79 -27.50
N GLY A 658 10.44 20.03 -27.40
CA GLY A 658 10.45 18.58 -27.10
C GLY A 658 9.99 17.76 -28.29
N VAL A 659 10.64 16.64 -28.57
CA VAL A 659 10.24 15.68 -29.61
C VAL A 659 9.83 14.42 -28.88
N ASN A 660 8.53 14.09 -28.86
CA ASN A 660 8.07 12.73 -28.56
C ASN A 660 7.97 11.98 -29.89
N GLU A 661 8.86 11.00 -30.09
CA GLU A 661 8.65 9.89 -31.01
C GLU A 661 8.62 8.64 -30.13
N GLY A 662 7.42 8.09 -29.91
CA GLY A 662 7.14 6.93 -29.06
C GLY A 662 5.63 6.81 -28.87
N ASP A 663 4.93 6.32 -29.89
CA ASP A 663 3.56 5.82 -29.76
C ASP A 663 3.65 4.38 -29.24
N ASP A 664 3.39 4.18 -27.95
CA ASP A 664 2.95 2.89 -27.42
C ASP A 664 1.44 2.99 -27.20
N GLU A 665 0.69 2.49 -28.19
CA GLU A 665 -0.72 2.16 -28.07
C GLU A 665 -0.83 0.88 -27.23
N ASP A 666 -0.89 1.02 -25.91
CA ASP A 666 -1.47 0.00 -25.03
C ASP A 666 -2.66 0.61 -24.27
N GLY A 667 -3.85 0.10 -24.59
CA GLY A 667 -5.00 0.19 -23.69
C GLY A 667 -5.97 1.36 -23.84
N ILE A 668 -6.13 1.99 -25.02
CA ILE A 668 -7.40 2.68 -25.31
C ILE A 668 -8.35 1.63 -25.85
N VAL A 669 -9.23 1.13 -24.99
CA VAL A 669 -10.43 0.44 -25.43
C VAL A 669 -11.13 1.40 -26.40
N GLU A 670 -11.15 1.07 -27.70
CA GLU A 670 -12.05 1.70 -28.67
C GLU A 670 -13.49 1.36 -28.23
N MET A 671 -14.03 2.10 -27.26
CA MET A 671 -15.45 2.26 -27.10
C MET A 671 -15.91 3.17 -28.25
N ASP A 672 -16.49 2.56 -29.27
CA ASP A 672 -17.25 3.25 -30.30
C ASP A 672 -18.53 3.83 -29.64
N GLY A 673 -18.37 4.93 -28.91
CA GLY A 673 -19.41 5.62 -28.16
C GLY A 673 -18.85 6.88 -27.49
N ASP A 674 -19.26 8.06 -27.99
CA ASP A 674 -18.95 9.38 -27.43
C ASP A 674 -19.29 9.47 -25.92
N ASP A 675 -18.34 9.17 -25.04
CA ASP A 675 -18.36 9.49 -23.61
C ASP A 675 -17.05 10.18 -23.22
N ASP A 676 -16.91 11.42 -23.71
CA ASP A 676 -15.99 12.42 -23.15
C ASP A 676 -16.82 13.63 -22.66
N ASP A 677 -16.46 14.11 -21.48
CA ASP A 677 -16.97 15.27 -20.73
C ASP A 677 -18.35 15.10 -20.03
N ASP A 678 -18.31 14.72 -18.76
CA ASP A 678 -18.74 15.54 -17.61
C ASP A 678 -18.60 14.71 -16.31
N SER A 679 -17.37 14.38 -15.94
CA SER A 679 -17.04 13.68 -14.69
C SER A 679 -16.06 14.52 -13.86
N ASP A 680 -16.44 15.78 -13.59
CA ASP A 680 -15.66 16.68 -12.72
C ASP A 680 -15.55 16.16 -11.26
N ASP A 681 -16.34 15.15 -10.86
CA ASP A 681 -16.18 14.43 -9.56
C ASP A 681 -15.36 13.12 -9.69
N TRP A 682 -15.05 12.66 -10.91
CA TRP A 682 -14.12 11.54 -11.14
C TRP A 682 -12.70 12.00 -11.50
N ASP A 683 -12.48 13.30 -11.73
CA ASP A 683 -11.12 13.85 -11.86
C ASP A 683 -10.32 13.71 -10.55
N ASP A 684 -10.98 13.53 -9.39
CA ASP A 684 -10.33 13.15 -8.11
C ASP A 684 -9.98 11.65 -8.03
N LEU A 685 -10.47 10.83 -8.97
CA LEU A 685 -10.09 9.42 -9.19
C LEU A 685 -9.23 9.26 -10.45
N GLY A 686 -8.59 10.34 -10.92
CA GLY A 686 -7.57 10.28 -11.96
C GLY A 686 -6.50 9.25 -11.58
N GLY A 687 -6.23 8.31 -12.48
CA GLY A 687 -5.17 7.32 -12.28
C GLY A 687 -3.86 7.98 -11.86
N ILE A 688 -3.11 7.32 -10.97
CA ILE A 688 -1.85 7.84 -10.44
C ILE A 688 -0.94 8.20 -11.61
N SER A 689 -0.65 9.48 -11.81
CA SER A 689 0.18 9.92 -12.94
C SER A 689 1.61 9.39 -12.78
N ALA A 690 2.28 9.12 -13.91
CA ALA A 690 3.69 8.73 -13.88
C ALA A 690 4.58 9.79 -13.19
N VAL A 691 4.17 11.07 -13.28
CA VAL A 691 4.82 12.17 -12.56
C VAL A 691 4.60 12.06 -11.06
N ALA A 692 3.40 11.71 -10.58
CA ALA A 692 3.14 11.50 -9.16
C ALA A 692 3.98 10.35 -8.58
N MET A 693 4.13 9.23 -9.32
CA MET A 693 5.04 8.15 -8.95
C MET A 693 6.51 8.61 -8.92
N GLU A 694 6.93 9.41 -9.91
CA GLU A 694 8.28 10.00 -9.94
C GLU A 694 8.52 10.89 -8.71
N LYS A 695 7.52 11.69 -8.32
CA LYS A 695 7.58 12.58 -7.14
C LYS A 695 7.68 11.80 -5.84
N GLU A 696 6.93 10.71 -5.67
CA GLU A 696 7.04 9.84 -4.48
C GLU A 696 8.50 9.42 -4.26
N ILE A 697 9.14 8.92 -5.32
CA ILE A 697 10.52 8.43 -5.28
C ILE A 697 11.51 9.58 -5.08
N ALA A 698 11.33 10.70 -5.79
CA ALA A 698 12.22 11.85 -5.66
C ALA A 698 12.21 12.44 -4.23
N VAL A 699 11.04 12.50 -3.59
CA VAL A 699 10.90 12.98 -2.21
C VAL A 699 11.57 12.00 -1.24
N GLU A 700 11.35 10.70 -1.38
CA GLU A 700 11.98 9.69 -0.52
C GLU A 700 13.52 9.74 -0.63
N VAL A 701 14.04 9.81 -1.86
CA VAL A 701 15.49 9.93 -2.12
C VAL A 701 16.05 11.23 -1.53
N MET A 702 15.30 12.32 -1.56
CA MET A 702 15.69 13.56 -0.90
C MET A 702 15.82 13.37 0.62
N GLY A 703 14.91 12.62 1.24
CA GLY A 703 14.96 12.19 2.64
C GLY A 703 16.21 11.37 2.99
N ASP A 704 16.64 10.46 2.12
CA ASP A 704 17.86 9.68 2.32
C ASP A 704 19.13 10.52 2.15
N VAL A 705 19.19 11.32 1.08
CA VAL A 705 20.34 12.17 0.80
C VAL A 705 20.58 13.16 1.93
N LEU A 706 19.53 13.80 2.47
CA LEU A 706 19.68 14.71 3.62
C LEU A 706 20.10 13.99 4.91
N THR A 707 19.66 12.74 5.10
CA THR A 707 19.95 11.94 6.30
C THR A 707 21.42 11.53 6.33
N HIS A 708 21.96 11.08 5.20
CA HIS A 708 23.33 10.55 5.13
C HIS A 708 24.39 11.63 4.90
N THR A 709 24.08 12.71 4.19
CA THR A 709 25.06 13.79 3.93
C THR A 709 25.12 14.86 5.04
N LYS A 710 24.17 14.82 5.99
CA LYS A 710 24.17 15.58 7.25
C LYS A 710 24.51 17.06 7.05
N SER A 711 25.64 17.51 7.59
CA SER A 711 26.06 18.91 7.60
C SER A 711 26.24 19.48 6.18
N LYS A 712 26.52 18.62 5.20
CA LYS A 712 26.71 19.01 3.80
C LYS A 712 25.40 19.36 3.10
N TYR A 713 24.25 18.89 3.60
CA TYR A 713 22.94 19.16 3.01
C TYR A 713 22.36 20.52 3.39
N LEU A 714 22.87 21.16 4.45
CA LEU A 714 22.33 22.43 4.98
C LEU A 714 22.03 23.51 3.92
N PRO A 715 22.83 23.72 2.85
CA PRO A 715 22.51 24.69 1.80
C PRO A 715 21.19 24.45 1.06
N TYR A 716 20.70 23.20 1.02
CA TYR A 716 19.51 22.78 0.28
C TYR A 716 18.29 22.56 1.18
N MET A 717 18.50 22.52 2.50
CA MET A 717 17.47 22.18 3.50
C MET A 717 16.25 23.09 3.44
N GLN A 718 16.44 24.41 3.32
CA GLN A 718 15.31 25.34 3.29
C GLN A 718 14.41 25.09 2.07
N LYS A 719 15.00 24.96 0.87
CA LYS A 719 14.25 24.70 -0.37
C LYS A 719 13.58 23.32 -0.35
N THR A 720 14.23 22.33 0.26
CA THR A 720 13.65 21.00 0.51
C THR A 720 12.34 21.12 1.30
N ILE A 721 12.36 21.81 2.45
CA ILE A 721 11.15 22.00 3.26
C ILE A 721 10.08 22.82 2.51
N GLU A 722 10.47 23.86 1.77
CA GLU A 722 9.54 24.66 0.96
C GLU A 722 8.82 23.85 -0.12
N LEU A 723 9.46 22.82 -0.68
CA LEU A 723 8.88 21.94 -1.70
C LEU A 723 8.12 20.75 -1.12
N THR A 724 8.59 20.16 -0.02
CA THR A 724 7.99 18.94 0.54
C THR A 724 6.75 19.20 1.38
N VAL A 725 6.67 20.31 2.12
CA VAL A 725 5.53 20.58 3.01
C VAL A 725 4.19 20.66 2.27
N PRO A 726 4.08 21.33 1.09
CA PRO A 726 2.84 21.32 0.31
C PRO A 726 2.38 19.93 -0.14
N LEU A 727 3.32 18.99 -0.31
CA LEU A 727 3.02 17.62 -0.74
C LEU A 727 2.34 16.77 0.36
N LEU A 728 2.23 17.27 1.59
CA LEU A 728 1.43 16.62 2.63
C LEU A 728 -0.08 16.65 2.32
N GLU A 729 -0.53 17.54 1.44
CA GLU A 729 -1.93 17.66 1.00
C GLU A 729 -2.11 17.13 -0.44
N HIS A 730 -1.16 16.35 -0.94
CA HIS A 730 -1.20 15.79 -2.29
C HIS A 730 -2.33 14.77 -2.47
N THR A 731 -2.91 14.63 -3.67
CA THR A 731 -4.02 13.68 -3.95
C THR A 731 -3.57 12.22 -3.88
N PHE A 732 -2.39 11.92 -4.43
CA PHE A 732 -1.77 10.59 -4.33
C PHE A 732 -1.10 10.33 -2.96
N GLU A 733 -1.48 9.23 -2.31
CA GLU A 733 -1.03 8.79 -0.99
C GLU A 733 0.47 8.48 -0.92
N GLY A 734 1.06 7.92 -1.98
CA GLY A 734 2.50 7.63 -2.04
C GLY A 734 3.36 8.89 -1.84
N VAL A 735 2.95 10.00 -2.46
CA VAL A 735 3.60 11.30 -2.30
C VAL A 735 3.43 11.84 -0.87
N ARG A 736 2.23 11.74 -0.28
CA ARG A 736 1.98 12.17 1.10
C ARG A 736 2.86 11.39 2.10
N LYS A 737 2.94 10.06 1.95
CA LYS A 737 3.78 9.15 2.74
C LYS A 737 5.26 9.54 2.70
N SER A 738 5.84 9.70 1.50
CA SER A 738 7.24 10.10 1.36
C SER A 738 7.50 11.53 1.86
N ALA A 739 6.55 12.45 1.66
CA ALA A 739 6.65 13.81 2.15
C ALA A 739 6.68 13.90 3.67
N VAL A 740 5.80 13.16 4.36
CA VAL A 740 5.81 13.15 5.83
C VAL A 740 7.09 12.52 6.37
N SER A 741 7.55 11.40 5.81
CA SER A 741 8.83 10.78 6.20
C SER A 741 9.99 11.76 6.06
N THR A 742 10.07 12.46 4.92
CA THR A 742 11.16 13.41 4.61
C THR A 742 11.20 14.61 5.55
N VAL A 743 10.07 15.21 5.90
CA VAL A 743 10.06 16.37 6.82
C VAL A 743 10.44 15.98 8.25
N TRP A 744 10.10 14.76 8.70
CA TRP A 744 10.53 14.22 10.00
C TRP A 744 12.03 13.88 10.01
N ARG A 745 12.55 13.26 8.94
CA ARG A 745 14.00 13.03 8.75
C ARG A 745 14.78 14.35 8.77
N ALA A 746 14.27 15.39 8.13
CA ALA A 746 14.87 16.72 8.18
C ALA A 746 14.96 17.28 9.60
N TYR A 747 13.89 17.17 10.40
CA TYR A 747 13.92 17.58 11.81
C TYR A 747 14.95 16.79 12.62
N ALA A 748 14.95 15.47 12.50
CA ALA A 748 15.92 14.59 13.16
C ALA A 748 17.37 14.91 12.79
N CYS A 749 17.64 15.16 11.50
CA CYS A 749 18.95 15.54 11.00
C CYS A 749 19.44 16.87 11.61
N ILE A 750 18.60 17.91 11.61
CA ILE A 750 18.93 19.20 12.24
C ILE A 750 19.11 19.05 13.76
N PHE A 751 18.35 18.16 14.40
CA PHE A 751 18.48 17.90 15.84
C PHE A 751 19.83 17.26 16.17
N GLY A 752 20.21 16.21 15.46
CA GLY A 752 21.52 15.56 15.61
C GLY A 752 22.68 16.52 15.35
N LEU A 753 22.59 17.35 14.30
CA LEU A 753 23.58 18.38 14.01
C LEU A 753 23.69 19.43 15.13
N ALA A 754 22.58 19.78 15.78
CA ALA A 754 22.61 20.69 16.91
C ALA A 754 23.30 20.06 18.13
N GLU A 755 23.08 18.76 18.40
CA GLU A 755 23.79 18.02 19.45
C GLU A 755 25.31 17.97 19.17
N ASP A 756 25.70 17.66 17.93
CA ASP A 756 27.10 17.66 17.49
C ASP A 756 27.77 19.04 17.64
N GLN A 757 26.98 20.11 17.52
CA GLN A 757 27.41 21.50 17.69
C GLN A 757 27.33 22.00 19.15
N GLY A 758 27.04 21.13 20.10
CA GLY A 758 27.10 21.41 21.54
C GLY A 758 25.76 21.67 22.22
N MET A 759 24.63 21.42 21.55
CA MET A 759 23.33 21.28 22.23
C MET A 759 23.40 20.08 23.18
N GLN A 760 22.89 20.23 24.41
CA GLN A 760 22.86 19.12 25.36
C GLN A 760 21.87 18.05 24.90
N LYS A 761 22.13 16.79 25.26
CA LYS A 761 21.16 15.72 25.05
C LYS A 761 19.84 16.02 25.76
N TRP A 762 18.72 15.79 25.07
CA TRP A 762 17.39 16.05 25.60
C TRP A 762 17.13 15.30 26.93
N GLN A 763 16.17 15.82 27.70
CA GLN A 763 15.70 15.17 28.92
C GLN A 763 14.18 15.13 28.94
N ALA A 764 13.62 14.06 29.49
CA ALA A 764 12.19 13.83 29.52
C ALA A 764 11.41 14.89 30.33
N GLY A 765 10.18 15.17 29.87
CA GLY A 765 9.17 16.00 30.52
C GLY A 765 9.04 17.41 29.94
N LEU A 766 7.88 18.03 30.23
CA LEU A 766 7.56 19.42 29.89
C LEU A 766 7.40 20.28 31.17
N PRO A 767 7.78 21.57 31.20
CA PRO A 767 8.45 22.31 30.14
C PRO A 767 9.85 21.76 29.84
N LEU A 768 10.35 22.04 28.63
CA LEU A 768 11.62 21.52 28.14
C LEU A 768 12.78 21.89 29.08
N LYS A 769 13.55 20.88 29.51
CA LYS A 769 14.76 21.06 30.33
C LYS A 769 15.98 21.47 29.50
N VAL A 770 15.96 21.13 28.21
CA VAL A 770 16.96 21.52 27.22
C VAL A 770 16.23 22.30 26.14
N ALA A 771 16.68 23.53 25.88
CA ALA A 771 16.07 24.39 24.88
C ALA A 771 16.58 24.02 23.48
N PRO A 772 15.70 23.73 22.51
CA PRO A 772 16.09 23.56 21.11
C PRO A 772 16.55 24.90 20.51
N THR A 773 17.31 24.83 19.42
CA THR A 773 17.71 26.02 18.63
C THR A 773 16.49 26.68 17.99
N GLU A 774 16.58 27.96 17.62
CA GLU A 774 15.45 28.67 16.99
C GLU A 774 15.02 28.03 15.65
N ASP A 775 15.96 27.45 14.90
CA ASP A 775 15.66 26.75 13.65
C ASP A 775 14.90 25.46 13.91
N LEU A 776 15.27 24.69 14.95
CA LEU A 776 14.53 23.51 15.39
C LEU A 776 13.12 23.86 15.85
N LYS A 777 12.92 24.98 16.54
CA LYS A 777 11.59 25.42 16.97
C LYS A 777 10.69 25.69 15.77
N LYS A 778 11.17 26.45 14.79
CA LYS A 778 10.40 26.78 13.58
C LYS A 778 10.09 25.53 12.77
N LEU A 779 11.10 24.69 12.53
CA LEU A 779 10.93 23.45 11.78
C LEU A 779 9.97 22.49 12.48
N GLY A 780 10.11 22.32 13.80
CA GLY A 780 9.23 21.47 14.59
C GLY A 780 7.76 21.92 14.54
N ASP A 781 7.49 23.23 14.50
CA ASP A 781 6.13 23.74 14.35
C ASP A 781 5.54 23.45 12.95
N VAL A 782 6.35 23.60 11.88
CA VAL A 782 5.94 23.26 10.51
C VAL A 782 5.65 21.77 10.38
N VAL A 783 6.58 20.91 10.85
CA VAL A 783 6.45 19.45 10.81
C VAL A 783 5.20 18.99 11.57
N MET A 784 5.00 19.47 12.80
CA MET A 784 3.89 19.03 13.63
C MET A 784 2.53 19.47 13.08
N LYS A 785 2.42 20.71 12.57
CA LYS A 785 1.17 21.19 11.97
C LYS A 785 0.79 20.41 10.72
N GLY A 786 1.73 20.23 9.79
CA GLY A 786 1.50 19.45 8.58
C GLY A 786 1.14 18.00 8.90
N THR A 787 1.86 17.38 9.83
CA THR A 787 1.60 15.99 10.26
C THR A 787 0.21 15.85 10.89
N LEU A 788 -0.21 16.76 11.76
CA LEU A 788 -1.51 16.65 12.43
C LEU A 788 -2.69 16.91 11.49
N LEU A 789 -2.53 17.76 10.47
CA LEU A 789 -3.53 17.96 9.42
C LEU A 789 -3.68 16.69 8.58
N LEU A 790 -2.57 16.14 8.09
CA LEU A 790 -2.55 14.88 7.35
C LEU A 790 -3.18 13.74 8.17
N TRP A 791 -2.74 13.57 9.41
CA TRP A 791 -3.16 12.46 10.28
C TRP A 791 -4.60 12.56 10.77
N GLU A 792 -5.31 13.68 10.58
CA GLU A 792 -6.71 13.78 11.01
C GLU A 792 -7.66 13.03 10.06
N ASP A 793 -7.44 13.19 8.75
CA ASP A 793 -8.36 12.73 7.70
C ASP A 793 -7.73 11.67 6.77
N GLU A 794 -6.51 11.21 7.03
CA GLU A 794 -5.84 10.21 6.20
C GLU A 794 -6.58 8.87 6.16
N MET A 795 -6.87 8.42 4.94
CA MET A 795 -7.57 7.16 4.64
C MET A 795 -6.60 6.03 4.32
N ASP A 796 -5.39 6.33 3.85
CA ASP A 796 -4.39 5.31 3.55
C ASP A 796 -3.69 4.76 4.80
N ARG A 797 -3.73 3.43 4.96
CA ARG A 797 -3.14 2.71 6.10
C ARG A 797 -1.61 2.80 6.12
N ALA A 798 -0.96 2.77 4.95
CA ALA A 798 0.49 2.83 4.86
C ALA A 798 1.01 4.20 5.29
N THR A 799 0.33 5.28 4.91
CA THR A 799 0.65 6.65 5.28
C THR A 799 0.46 6.89 6.78
N VAL A 800 -0.64 6.42 7.39
CA VAL A 800 -0.83 6.52 8.85
C VAL A 800 0.23 5.71 9.62
N THR A 801 0.59 4.53 9.12
CA THR A 801 1.68 3.71 9.68
C THR A 801 3.01 4.46 9.63
N GLU A 802 3.31 5.14 8.52
CA GLU A 802 4.54 5.91 8.35
C GLU A 802 4.56 7.15 9.26
N VAL A 803 3.42 7.84 9.44
CA VAL A 803 3.27 8.91 10.44
C VAL A 803 3.61 8.40 11.84
N ASN A 804 3.01 7.27 12.26
CA ASN A 804 3.27 6.68 13.57
C ASN A 804 4.76 6.36 13.77
N ARG A 805 5.38 5.70 12.78
CA ARG A 805 6.81 5.34 12.83
C ARG A 805 7.70 6.56 12.98
N ASN A 806 7.47 7.61 12.17
CA ASN A 806 8.27 8.83 12.21
C ASN A 806 8.10 9.60 13.53
N VAL A 807 6.87 9.70 14.05
CA VAL A 807 6.59 10.31 15.35
C VAL A 807 7.29 9.52 16.46
N ALA A 808 7.14 8.19 16.50
CA ALA A 808 7.74 7.34 17.53
C ALA A 808 9.27 7.39 17.50
N ALA A 809 9.88 7.23 16.32
CA ALA A 809 11.33 7.28 16.14
C ALA A 809 11.90 8.65 16.54
N THR A 810 11.25 9.74 16.12
CA THR A 810 11.72 11.09 16.44
C THR A 810 11.53 11.44 17.91
N LEU A 811 10.47 10.97 18.58
CA LEU A 811 10.32 11.14 20.03
C LEU A 811 11.39 10.38 20.81
N LYS A 812 11.76 9.17 20.38
CA LYS A 812 12.86 8.40 20.97
C LYS A 812 14.22 9.08 20.75
N LEU A 813 14.46 9.65 19.58
CA LEU A 813 15.73 10.29 19.21
C LEU A 813 15.88 11.71 19.76
N CYS A 814 14.86 12.56 19.59
CA CYS A 814 14.89 14.00 19.84
C CYS A 814 14.17 14.42 21.14
N GLY A 815 13.45 13.50 21.78
CA GLY A 815 12.73 13.76 23.03
C GLY A 815 11.54 14.71 22.88
N PRO A 816 11.15 15.43 23.95
CA PRO A 816 9.90 16.21 23.97
C PRO A 816 9.96 17.53 23.18
N ALA A 817 11.08 17.88 22.54
CA ALA A 817 11.26 19.18 21.88
C ALA A 817 10.22 19.44 20.78
N ILE A 818 9.91 18.42 19.97
CA ILE A 818 8.91 18.50 18.88
C ILE A 818 7.49 18.65 19.41
N LEU A 819 7.23 18.24 20.66
CA LEU A 819 5.93 18.41 21.30
C LEU A 819 5.69 19.87 21.74
N SER A 820 6.75 20.70 21.82
CA SER A 820 6.70 22.08 22.33
C SER A 820 7.64 23.03 21.60
N PRO A 821 7.43 23.28 20.28
CA PRO A 821 8.31 24.12 19.49
C PRO A 821 8.40 25.57 19.99
N GLU A 822 7.32 26.18 20.48
CA GLU A 822 7.36 27.58 20.96
C GLU A 822 7.83 27.75 22.42
N GLY A 823 8.03 26.67 23.18
CA GLY A 823 8.42 26.74 24.60
C GLY A 823 7.42 27.43 25.55
N ASN A 824 6.20 27.73 25.08
CA ASN A 824 5.12 28.30 25.90
C ASN A 824 4.42 27.21 26.73
N ALA A 825 4.06 27.54 27.97
CA ALA A 825 3.33 26.64 28.87
C ALA A 825 1.85 26.38 28.48
N SER A 826 1.39 26.91 27.33
CA SER A 826 0.07 26.59 26.73
C SER A 826 0.09 25.32 25.86
N VAL A 827 1.22 24.60 25.84
CA VAL A 827 1.47 23.40 25.04
C VAL A 827 0.82 22.13 25.64
N SER A 828 -0.46 22.25 25.99
CA SER A 828 -1.31 21.07 26.18
C SER A 828 -1.80 20.54 24.82
N THR A 829 -1.86 21.36 23.78
CA THR A 829 -2.60 21.08 22.54
C THR A 829 -2.00 20.00 21.62
N TYR A 830 -0.67 19.95 21.39
CA TYR A 830 -0.11 18.91 20.50
C TYR A 830 -0.12 17.53 21.16
N VAL A 831 0.22 17.45 22.45
CA VAL A 831 0.07 16.21 23.22
C VAL A 831 -1.39 15.76 23.26
N GLU A 832 -2.34 16.69 23.45
CA GLU A 832 -3.79 16.41 23.40
C GLU A 832 -4.23 15.91 22.02
N GLN A 833 -3.80 16.54 20.92
CA GLN A 833 -4.13 16.14 19.56
C GLN A 833 -3.55 14.77 19.21
N ILE A 834 -2.25 14.54 19.45
CA ILE A 834 -1.63 13.23 19.23
C ILE A 834 -2.35 12.16 20.08
N THR A 835 -2.62 12.46 21.35
CA THR A 835 -3.38 11.55 22.22
C THR A 835 -4.76 11.23 21.64
N ALA A 836 -5.47 12.22 21.09
CA ALA A 836 -6.76 12.02 20.45
C ALA A 836 -6.67 11.10 19.23
N ARG A 837 -5.68 11.32 18.33
CA ARG A 837 -5.46 10.46 17.15
C ARG A 837 -5.12 9.03 17.54
N LEU A 838 -4.21 8.85 18.51
CA LEU A 838 -3.87 7.53 19.03
C LEU A 838 -5.09 6.83 19.65
N VAL A 839 -5.93 7.55 20.38
CA VAL A 839 -7.16 6.96 20.94
C VAL A 839 -8.12 6.51 19.85
N LEU A 840 -8.29 7.27 18.76
CA LEU A 840 -9.10 6.85 17.61
C LEU A 840 -8.54 5.57 16.98
N ILE A 841 -7.23 5.50 16.77
CA ILE A 841 -6.57 4.32 16.20
C ILE A 841 -6.75 3.09 17.10
N LEU A 842 -6.49 3.24 18.41
CA LEU A 842 -6.64 2.15 19.39
C LEU A 842 -8.11 1.74 19.59
N GLN A 843 -9.06 2.58 19.18
CA GLN A 843 -10.49 2.27 19.15
C GLN A 843 -10.96 1.65 17.83
N ARG A 844 -10.06 1.53 16.83
CA ARG A 844 -10.40 1.13 15.45
C ARG A 844 -11.41 2.09 14.82
N ASN A 845 -11.22 3.38 15.06
CA ASN A 845 -12.16 4.45 14.71
C ASN A 845 -11.50 5.59 13.93
N HIS A 846 -10.24 5.41 13.51
CA HIS A 846 -9.56 6.32 12.61
C HIS A 846 -10.11 6.17 11.18
N PRO A 847 -10.16 7.23 10.34
CA PRO A 847 -10.63 7.12 8.95
C PRO A 847 -10.03 5.93 8.17
N CYS A 848 -8.71 5.75 8.18
CA CYS A 848 -8.04 4.58 7.58
C CYS A 848 -8.45 3.17 8.08
N GLN A 849 -9.25 3.08 9.15
CA GLN A 849 -9.73 1.82 9.73
C GLN A 849 -11.23 1.60 9.52
N LYS A 850 -11.93 2.54 8.90
CA LYS A 850 -13.36 2.47 8.61
C LYS A 850 -13.59 2.19 7.12
N ASP A 851 -14.68 1.49 6.83
CA ASP A 851 -15.25 1.48 5.48
C ASP A 851 -16.05 2.78 5.31
N GLU A 852 -16.10 3.33 4.10
CA GLU A 852 -16.54 4.71 3.80
C GLU A 852 -17.95 5.08 4.34
N ASP A 853 -18.81 4.11 4.69
CA ASP A 853 -20.22 4.37 5.05
C ASP A 853 -20.81 3.52 6.20
N ASP A 854 -20.01 2.81 7.00
CA ASP A 854 -20.59 1.90 8.02
C ASP A 854 -20.98 2.61 9.33
N LEU A 855 -22.24 3.06 9.39
CA LEU A 855 -22.90 3.60 10.60
C LEU A 855 -23.21 2.53 11.68
N ASP A 856 -23.11 1.22 11.36
CA ASP A 856 -23.33 0.12 12.31
C ASP A 856 -22.02 -0.31 13.01
N GLU A 857 -21.33 0.65 13.63
CA GLU A 857 -20.01 0.52 14.32
C GLU A 857 -19.95 -0.53 15.45
N THR A 858 -21.08 -1.12 15.87
CA THR A 858 -21.15 -1.96 17.08
C THR A 858 -20.87 -3.46 16.88
N GLU A 859 -20.90 -3.99 15.65
CA GLU A 859 -20.70 -5.45 15.41
C GLU A 859 -19.25 -5.85 15.07
N ILE A 860 -18.38 -4.89 14.71
CA ILE A 860 -17.04 -5.15 14.14
C ILE A 860 -15.91 -5.26 15.19
N GLN A 861 -16.12 -4.75 16.41
CA GLN A 861 -15.03 -4.61 17.41
C GLN A 861 -14.44 -5.92 17.97
N ASP A 862 -15.09 -7.06 17.72
CA ASP A 862 -14.71 -8.39 18.20
C ASP A 862 -14.28 -9.33 17.05
N GLU A 863 -14.20 -8.84 15.82
CA GLU A 863 -13.71 -9.65 14.69
C GLU A 863 -12.17 -9.72 14.67
N GLU A 864 -11.66 -10.86 14.17
CA GLU A 864 -10.24 -11.10 13.91
C GLU A 864 -9.71 -10.03 12.93
N THR A 865 -8.51 -9.52 13.16
CA THR A 865 -7.94 -8.41 12.39
C THR A 865 -6.88 -8.96 11.45
N ASN A 866 -6.86 -8.49 10.19
CA ASN A 866 -5.76 -8.79 9.26
C ASN A 866 -4.46 -8.09 9.72
N GLU A 867 -3.32 -8.51 9.17
CA GLU A 867 -2.00 -8.04 9.63
C GLU A 867 -1.78 -6.55 9.33
N TYR A 868 -2.25 -6.05 8.18
CA TYR A 868 -2.17 -4.63 7.81
C TYR A 868 -2.94 -3.70 8.76
N ASP A 869 -4.18 -4.05 9.13
CA ASP A 869 -5.00 -3.28 10.07
C ASP A 869 -4.41 -3.32 11.48
N TRP A 870 -3.74 -4.42 11.84
CA TRP A 870 -3.00 -4.53 13.09
C TRP A 870 -1.75 -3.64 13.11
N LEU A 871 -1.01 -3.54 12.00
CA LEU A 871 0.22 -2.73 11.91
C LEU A 871 -0.02 -1.25 12.25
N VAL A 872 -1.17 -0.70 11.86
CA VAL A 872 -1.58 0.68 12.24
C VAL A 872 -1.72 0.82 13.77
N ILE A 873 -2.30 -0.19 14.42
CA ILE A 873 -2.49 -0.22 15.89
C ILE A 873 -1.16 -0.42 16.60
N GLU A 874 -0.33 -1.34 16.13
CA GLU A 874 0.99 -1.63 16.69
C GLU A 874 1.89 -0.40 16.66
N THR A 875 1.99 0.26 15.49
CA THR A 875 2.79 1.49 15.38
C THR A 875 2.21 2.63 16.22
N ALA A 876 0.89 2.72 16.41
CA ALA A 876 0.30 3.65 17.37
C ALA A 876 0.69 3.32 18.83
N LEU A 877 0.75 2.03 19.21
CA LEU A 877 1.26 1.61 20.52
C LEU A 877 2.74 1.99 20.69
N GLU A 878 3.55 1.93 19.63
CA GLU A 878 4.93 2.43 19.66
C GLU A 878 5.00 3.95 19.91
N VAL A 879 4.09 4.73 19.33
CA VAL A 879 3.98 6.17 19.62
C VAL A 879 3.61 6.38 21.09
N VAL A 880 2.69 5.57 21.65
CA VAL A 880 2.34 5.63 23.09
C VAL A 880 3.57 5.37 23.96
N ALA A 881 4.38 4.35 23.63
CA ALA A 881 5.63 4.06 24.34
C ALA A 881 6.64 5.22 24.19
N ALA A 882 6.81 5.77 22.98
CA ALA A 882 7.72 6.88 22.72
C ALA A 882 7.29 8.18 23.43
N LEU A 883 5.98 8.47 23.50
CA LEU A 883 5.42 9.56 24.30
C LEU A 883 5.72 9.34 25.78
N ALA A 884 5.61 8.11 26.28
CA ALA A 884 5.97 7.80 27.65
C ALA A 884 7.45 8.12 27.90
N THR A 885 8.36 7.70 27.01
CA THR A 885 9.79 8.01 27.07
C THR A 885 10.07 9.51 27.05
N ALA A 886 9.42 10.27 26.15
CA ALA A 886 9.63 11.70 26.01
C ALA A 886 9.07 12.51 27.20
N LEU A 887 7.99 12.06 27.83
CA LEU A 887 7.34 12.77 28.95
C LEU A 887 7.81 12.30 30.33
N GLY A 888 8.31 11.07 30.45
CA GLY A 888 8.77 10.48 31.71
C GLY A 888 7.65 10.33 32.73
N ASP A 889 7.87 10.84 33.94
CA ASP A 889 6.91 10.76 35.06
C ASP A 889 5.56 11.43 34.77
N GLN A 890 5.54 12.43 33.89
CA GLN A 890 4.34 13.14 33.47
C GLN A 890 3.38 12.26 32.67
N PHE A 891 3.89 11.21 32.01
CA PHE A 891 3.05 10.25 31.29
C PHE A 891 2.06 9.53 32.20
N GLY A 892 2.32 9.50 33.52
CA GLY A 892 1.39 8.94 34.50
C GLY A 892 -0.02 9.54 34.46
N THR A 893 -0.21 10.77 33.96
CA THR A 893 -1.56 11.33 33.73
C THR A 893 -2.21 10.79 32.46
N LEU A 894 -1.45 10.69 31.37
CA LEU A 894 -1.90 10.16 30.08
C LEU A 894 -2.18 8.66 30.12
N TRP A 895 -1.48 7.90 30.97
CA TRP A 895 -1.76 6.47 31.16
C TRP A 895 -3.24 6.20 31.43
N LYS A 896 -3.97 7.08 32.13
CA LYS A 896 -5.42 6.92 32.39
C LYS A 896 -6.27 6.90 31.12
N ILE A 897 -5.80 7.54 30.06
CA ILE A 897 -6.48 7.61 28.77
C ILE A 897 -6.28 6.28 28.04
N PHE A 898 -5.02 5.79 27.99
CA PHE A 898 -4.64 4.60 27.24
C PHE A 898 -4.87 3.27 27.97
N GLU A 899 -4.96 3.27 29.30
CA GLU A 899 -4.93 2.03 30.09
C GLU A 899 -6.02 1.05 29.66
N THR A 900 -7.23 1.55 29.38
CA THR A 900 -8.37 0.69 29.03
C THR A 900 -8.14 -0.03 27.71
N HIS A 901 -7.60 0.68 26.71
CA HIS A 901 -7.30 0.15 25.37
C HIS A 901 -6.16 -0.87 25.43
N ILE A 902 -5.05 -0.53 26.10
CA ILE A 902 -3.91 -1.45 26.27
C ILE A 902 -4.37 -2.73 27.00
N TYR A 903 -5.24 -2.62 28.01
CA TYR A 903 -5.76 -3.81 28.68
C TYR A 903 -6.72 -4.65 27.83
N LYS A 904 -7.43 -4.04 26.86
CA LYS A 904 -8.26 -4.76 25.88
C LYS A 904 -7.35 -5.69 25.06
N PHE A 905 -6.31 -5.14 24.42
CA PHE A 905 -5.35 -5.90 23.62
C PHE A 905 -4.56 -6.94 24.45
N ALA A 906 -4.11 -6.60 25.66
CA ALA A 906 -3.48 -7.55 26.58
C ALA A 906 -4.40 -8.71 27.01
N SER A 907 -5.71 -8.58 26.78
CA SER A 907 -6.73 -9.59 27.06
C SER A 907 -7.27 -10.29 25.81
N SER A 908 -6.76 -9.95 24.62
CA SER A 908 -7.18 -10.52 23.34
C SER A 908 -6.97 -12.03 23.25
N GLN A 909 -7.66 -12.67 22.29
CA GLN A 909 -7.38 -14.04 21.87
C GLN A 909 -6.17 -14.14 20.95
N GLU A 910 -5.81 -13.04 20.28
CA GLU A 910 -4.68 -12.99 19.35
C GLU A 910 -3.36 -12.84 20.08
N ARG A 911 -2.35 -13.64 19.71
CA ARG A 911 -1.07 -13.69 20.43
C ARG A 911 -0.25 -12.41 20.25
N PHE A 912 -0.21 -11.87 19.03
CA PHE A 912 0.56 -10.67 18.68
C PHE A 912 -0.02 -9.43 19.38
N GLU A 913 -1.35 -9.31 19.45
CA GLU A 913 -2.00 -8.22 20.20
C GLU A 913 -1.64 -8.25 21.69
N ARG A 914 -1.61 -9.45 22.29
CA ARG A 914 -1.20 -9.60 23.69
C ARG A 914 0.27 -9.24 23.89
N SER A 915 1.14 -9.69 22.98
CA SER A 915 2.58 -9.47 23.04
C SER A 915 2.90 -7.97 23.00
N ALA A 916 2.40 -7.26 21.98
CA ALA A 916 2.61 -5.83 21.77
C ALA A 916 2.04 -4.98 22.91
N ALA A 917 0.82 -5.30 23.39
CA ALA A 917 0.19 -4.55 24.48
C ALA A 917 0.95 -4.70 25.80
N ILE A 918 1.49 -5.88 26.09
CA ILE A 918 2.30 -6.11 27.29
C ILE A 918 3.68 -5.46 27.16
N GLY A 919 4.30 -5.52 25.97
CA GLY A 919 5.55 -4.80 25.68
C GLY A 919 5.38 -3.29 25.89
N THR A 920 4.36 -2.69 25.28
CA THR A 920 4.02 -1.27 25.41
C THR A 920 3.75 -0.88 26.87
N MET A 921 3.03 -1.72 27.61
CA MET A 921 2.80 -1.51 29.04
C MET A 921 4.12 -1.51 29.83
N ALA A 922 5.04 -2.43 29.50
CA ALA A 922 6.35 -2.50 30.15
C ALA A 922 7.18 -1.24 29.86
N ASP A 923 7.24 -0.78 28.62
CA ASP A 923 7.94 0.46 28.24
C ASP A 923 7.35 1.69 28.95
N CYS A 924 6.01 1.75 29.05
CA CYS A 924 5.33 2.80 29.82
C CYS A 924 5.70 2.74 31.31
N ILE A 925 5.80 1.55 31.91
CA ILE A 925 6.21 1.38 33.32
C ILE A 925 7.66 1.84 33.53
N GLU A 926 8.55 1.52 32.59
CA GLU A 926 9.94 1.98 32.61
C GLU A 926 10.02 3.50 32.57
N ALA A 927 9.37 4.11 31.57
CA ALA A 927 9.42 5.55 31.34
C ALA A 927 8.77 6.38 32.47
N MET A 928 7.63 5.92 33.01
CA MET A 928 6.96 6.59 34.14
C MET A 928 7.77 6.58 35.43
N GLY A 929 8.69 5.62 35.59
CA GLY A 929 9.36 5.35 36.86
C GLY A 929 8.32 5.25 37.99
N SER A 930 8.52 6.00 39.09
CA SER A 930 7.60 5.90 40.24
C SER A 930 6.18 6.43 40.00
N ALA A 931 5.91 7.11 38.88
CA ALA A 931 4.56 7.55 38.54
C ALA A 931 3.60 6.40 38.18
N CYS A 932 4.11 5.18 37.93
CA CYS A 932 3.27 3.99 37.74
C CYS A 932 2.57 3.50 39.03
N THR A 933 3.02 3.97 40.21
CA THR A 933 2.57 3.49 41.53
C THR A 933 1.04 3.43 41.69
N PRO A 934 0.23 4.44 41.27
CA PRO A 934 -1.23 4.39 41.40
C PRO A 934 -1.91 3.26 40.61
N TYR A 935 -1.24 2.73 39.58
CA TYR A 935 -1.78 1.72 38.65
C TYR A 935 -1.29 0.30 38.97
N THR A 936 -0.40 0.15 39.95
CA THR A 936 0.28 -1.10 40.31
C THR A 936 -0.65 -2.29 40.37
N LYS A 937 -1.78 -2.17 41.09
CA LYS A 937 -2.71 -3.28 41.28
C LYS A 937 -3.25 -3.85 39.97
N ARG A 938 -3.64 -2.97 39.03
CA ARG A 938 -4.24 -3.39 37.75
C ARG A 938 -3.18 -3.92 36.79
N MET A 939 -2.04 -3.23 36.69
CA MET A 939 -0.88 -3.69 35.91
C MET A 939 -0.41 -5.06 36.39
N LEU A 940 -0.19 -5.23 37.70
CA LEU A 940 0.25 -6.49 38.29
C LEU A 940 -0.74 -7.63 38.02
N SER A 941 -2.05 -7.37 38.10
CA SER A 941 -3.06 -8.38 37.80
C SER A 941 -2.96 -8.90 36.36
N ILE A 942 -2.76 -8.01 35.38
CA ILE A 942 -2.64 -8.38 33.98
C ILE A 942 -1.29 -9.07 33.71
N ILE A 943 -0.20 -8.53 34.24
CA ILE A 943 1.14 -9.12 34.13
C ILE A 943 1.17 -10.55 34.70
N LEU A 944 0.58 -10.78 35.89
CA LEU A 944 0.48 -12.12 36.48
C LEU A 944 -0.37 -13.09 35.65
N LYS A 945 -1.36 -12.59 34.90
CA LYS A 945 -2.11 -13.39 33.93
C LYS A 945 -1.21 -13.78 32.76
N ARG A 946 -0.41 -12.86 32.24
CA ARG A 946 0.44 -13.05 31.05
C ARG A 946 1.78 -13.74 31.30
N LEU A 947 2.26 -13.77 32.53
CA LEU A 947 3.30 -14.72 32.95
C LEU A 947 2.87 -16.19 32.82
N ARG A 948 1.56 -16.45 32.62
CA ARG A 948 0.99 -17.78 32.33
C ARG A 948 0.50 -17.91 30.89
N ASP A 949 0.94 -17.05 29.97
CA ASP A 949 0.49 -17.13 28.58
C ASP A 949 0.83 -18.51 27.97
N GLU A 950 0.35 -18.80 26.78
CA GLU A 950 0.88 -19.94 26.01
C GLU A 950 2.08 -19.47 25.17
N ASP A 951 1.98 -18.26 24.63
CA ASP A 951 2.95 -17.62 23.77
C ASP A 951 4.25 -17.25 24.51
N PRO A 952 5.43 -17.72 24.05
CA PRO A 952 6.72 -17.42 24.68
C PRO A 952 7.08 -15.93 24.69
N GLU A 953 6.74 -15.20 23.64
CA GLU A 953 7.07 -13.78 23.52
C GLU A 953 6.26 -12.94 24.50
N THR A 954 4.94 -13.16 24.57
CA THR A 954 4.06 -12.54 25.55
C THR A 954 4.52 -12.82 26.98
N LYS A 955 4.99 -14.04 27.28
CA LYS A 955 5.61 -14.35 28.60
C LYS A 955 6.87 -13.55 28.84
N SER A 956 7.71 -13.40 27.81
CA SER A 956 8.97 -12.66 27.89
C SER A 956 8.71 -11.20 28.22
N ASN A 957 7.79 -10.56 27.50
CA ASN A 957 7.35 -9.19 27.76
C ASN A 957 6.68 -9.06 29.15
N ALA A 958 5.91 -10.06 29.58
CA ALA A 958 5.33 -10.08 30.92
C ALA A 958 6.38 -10.20 32.04
N ALA A 959 7.45 -10.99 31.82
CA ALA A 959 8.57 -11.08 32.75
C ALA A 959 9.33 -9.75 32.85
N PHE A 960 9.64 -9.14 31.71
CA PHE A 960 10.25 -7.81 31.65
C PHE A 960 9.40 -6.76 32.40
N GLY A 961 8.10 -6.67 32.09
CA GLY A 961 7.15 -5.78 32.74
C GLY A 961 6.97 -6.04 34.24
N ALA A 962 6.97 -7.31 34.68
CA ALA A 962 6.91 -7.67 36.11
C ALA A 962 8.13 -7.13 36.86
N GLY A 963 9.32 -7.28 36.28
CA GLY A 963 10.58 -6.79 36.84
C GLY A 963 10.57 -5.26 36.96
N LEU A 964 10.19 -4.57 35.90
CA LEU A 964 10.09 -3.11 35.88
C LEU A 964 9.06 -2.59 36.89
N LEU A 965 7.90 -3.23 37.01
CA LEU A 965 6.89 -2.82 37.98
C LEU A 965 7.39 -2.99 39.41
N CYS A 966 8.09 -4.09 39.70
CA CYS A 966 8.72 -4.32 41.00
C CYS A 966 9.79 -3.28 41.33
N LEU A 967 10.55 -2.83 40.33
CA LEU A 967 11.62 -1.85 40.48
C LEU A 967 11.10 -0.42 40.69
N ASN A 968 10.09 -0.04 39.91
CA ASN A 968 9.67 1.36 39.78
C ASN A 968 8.52 1.75 40.72
N SER A 969 7.59 0.83 41.01
CA SER A 969 6.44 1.15 41.86
C SER A 969 6.79 1.19 43.35
N LYS A 970 6.20 2.17 44.05
CA LYS A 970 6.32 2.33 45.51
C LYS A 970 5.20 1.63 46.30
N ASP A 971 4.29 0.90 45.64
CA ASP A 971 3.19 0.20 46.30
C ASP A 971 3.63 -1.17 46.84
N VAL A 972 4.41 -1.11 47.92
CA VAL A 972 4.93 -2.29 48.62
C VAL A 972 3.81 -3.23 49.10
N LYS A 973 2.60 -2.70 49.37
CA LYS A 973 1.49 -3.48 49.92
C LYS A 973 0.91 -4.44 48.88
N GLU A 974 0.87 -4.05 47.62
CA GLU A 974 0.43 -4.91 46.52
C GLU A 974 1.60 -5.79 46.01
N LEU A 975 2.82 -5.23 45.92
CA LEU A 975 3.96 -5.94 45.34
C LEU A 975 4.54 -7.05 46.23
N GLN A 976 4.86 -6.80 47.50
CA GLN A 976 5.54 -7.80 48.33
C GLN A 976 4.76 -9.12 48.48
N PRO A 977 3.42 -9.11 48.67
CA PRO A 977 2.65 -10.35 48.70
C PRO A 977 2.68 -11.13 47.38
N ALA A 978 2.93 -10.47 46.25
CA ALA A 978 2.97 -11.12 44.93
C ALA A 978 4.34 -11.74 44.60
N TYR A 979 5.42 -11.36 45.28
CA TYR A 979 6.78 -11.86 44.99
C TYR A 979 6.88 -13.40 44.97
N PRO A 980 6.32 -14.15 45.95
CA PRO A 980 6.34 -15.61 45.88
C PRO A 980 5.63 -16.17 44.64
N THR A 981 4.52 -15.55 44.23
CA THR A 981 3.79 -15.94 43.02
C THR A 981 4.61 -15.64 41.77
N ILE A 982 5.19 -14.45 41.65
CA ILE A 982 6.06 -14.08 40.52
C ILE A 982 7.22 -15.08 40.41
N LEU A 983 7.94 -15.33 41.51
CA LEU A 983 9.06 -16.29 41.52
C LEU A 983 8.62 -17.70 41.10
N SER A 984 7.45 -18.18 41.56
CA SER A 984 6.94 -19.50 41.16
C SER A 984 6.60 -19.59 39.67
N LEU A 985 6.23 -18.47 39.04
CA LEU A 985 5.94 -18.40 37.62
C LEU A 985 7.22 -18.26 36.78
N LEU A 986 8.24 -17.59 37.30
CA LEU A 986 9.54 -17.45 36.64
C LEU A 986 10.41 -18.72 36.76
N GLU A 987 10.30 -19.47 37.85
CA GLU A 987 11.09 -20.70 38.09
C GLU A 987 11.17 -21.65 36.86
N PRO A 988 10.05 -22.05 36.22
CA PRO A 988 10.12 -22.91 35.04
C PRO A 988 10.75 -22.22 33.82
N MET A 989 10.65 -20.89 33.71
CA MET A 989 11.26 -20.11 32.60
C MET A 989 12.78 -20.07 32.73
N LEU A 990 13.30 -20.21 33.94
CA LEU A 990 14.72 -20.25 34.24
C LEU A 990 15.33 -21.65 34.10
N ASP A 991 14.57 -22.68 33.70
CA ASP A 991 15.10 -24.04 33.48
C ASP A 991 15.66 -24.21 32.06
N THR A 992 16.98 -24.19 31.95
CA THR A 992 17.73 -24.42 30.70
C THR A 992 17.96 -25.90 30.38
N SER A 993 17.29 -26.83 31.08
CA SER A 993 17.50 -28.26 30.86
C SER A 993 16.94 -28.75 29.51
N PRO A 994 17.57 -29.75 28.84
CA PRO A 994 17.12 -30.29 27.55
C PRO A 994 15.72 -30.92 27.57
N LYS A 995 15.12 -31.12 28.76
CA LYS A 995 13.76 -31.65 28.93
C LYS A 995 12.69 -30.56 28.90
N ALA A 996 13.06 -29.32 29.21
CA ALA A 996 12.17 -28.15 29.16
C ALA A 996 12.13 -27.52 27.75
N SER A 997 13.14 -27.76 26.91
CA SER A 997 13.30 -27.15 25.59
C SER A 997 12.44 -27.75 24.46
N GLY A 998 11.54 -28.71 24.73
CA GLY A 998 10.72 -29.37 23.70
C GLY A 998 11.55 -30.14 22.65
N PRO A 999 10.92 -30.86 21.69
CA PRO A 999 11.65 -31.32 20.52
C PRO A 999 12.16 -30.10 19.76
N ALA A 1000 13.47 -30.04 19.52
CA ALA A 1000 14.07 -29.04 18.65
C ALA A 1000 13.55 -29.27 17.22
N SER A 1001 12.60 -28.45 16.78
CA SER A 1001 12.33 -28.26 15.36
C SER A 1001 13.50 -27.48 14.77
N GLY A 1002 14.54 -28.20 14.34
CA GLY A 1002 15.69 -27.64 13.64
C GLY A 1002 16.56 -26.66 14.47
N PRO A 1003 17.68 -26.20 13.91
CA PRO A 1003 18.36 -25.00 14.40
C PRO A 1003 17.57 -23.75 13.97
N ALA A 1004 17.42 -22.77 14.88
CA ALA A 1004 16.92 -21.40 14.63
C ALA A 1004 15.47 -21.26 14.10
N SER A 1005 14.46 -21.56 14.92
CA SER A 1005 13.09 -21.05 14.68
C SER A 1005 12.83 -19.79 15.53
N ALA A 1006 11.93 -18.90 15.09
CA ALA A 1006 11.49 -17.73 15.86
C ALA A 1006 11.01 -18.11 17.28
N GLU A 1007 10.40 -19.29 17.44
CA GLU A 1007 10.01 -19.81 18.75
C GLU A 1007 11.22 -20.15 19.64
N ALA A 1008 12.32 -20.66 19.06
CA ALA A 1008 13.55 -20.92 19.79
C ALA A 1008 14.21 -19.62 20.28
N GLU A 1009 14.23 -18.58 19.45
CA GLU A 1009 14.72 -17.25 19.81
C GLU A 1009 13.84 -16.58 20.88
N ALA A 1010 12.51 -16.67 20.75
CA ALA A 1010 11.59 -16.17 21.76
C ALA A 1010 11.79 -16.87 23.11
N ARG A 1011 12.04 -18.19 23.10
CA ARG A 1011 12.38 -18.96 24.31
C ARG A 1011 13.75 -18.56 24.89
N ALA A 1012 14.72 -18.27 24.05
CA ALA A 1012 16.04 -17.80 24.48
C ALA A 1012 15.94 -16.42 25.15
N ARG A 1013 15.23 -15.46 24.54
CA ARG A 1013 14.91 -14.14 25.12
C ARG A 1013 14.13 -14.26 26.44
N LEU A 1014 13.20 -15.21 26.54
CA LEU A 1014 12.41 -15.45 27.75
C LEU A 1014 13.27 -15.78 28.97
N VAL A 1015 14.36 -16.56 28.81
CA VAL A 1015 15.28 -16.88 29.92
C VAL A 1015 15.96 -15.61 30.43
N ASP A 1016 16.43 -14.77 29.53
CA ASP A 1016 17.17 -13.54 29.84
C ASP A 1016 16.26 -12.52 30.54
N ASN A 1017 15.04 -12.33 30.02
CA ASN A 1017 14.02 -11.46 30.64
C ASN A 1017 13.53 -11.98 32.00
N ALA A 1018 13.41 -13.30 32.17
CA ALA A 1018 13.11 -13.88 33.48
C ALA A 1018 14.26 -13.65 34.48
N ALA A 1019 15.51 -13.82 34.06
CA ALA A 1019 16.69 -13.56 34.88
C ALA A 1019 16.77 -12.08 35.30
N GLY A 1020 16.55 -11.19 34.34
CA GLY A 1020 16.42 -9.76 34.53
C GLY A 1020 15.30 -9.35 35.48
N CYS A 1021 14.12 -9.97 35.37
CA CYS A 1021 13.02 -9.77 36.30
C CYS A 1021 13.43 -10.09 37.75
N VAL A 1022 14.07 -11.24 37.97
CA VAL A 1022 14.58 -11.63 39.29
C VAL A 1022 15.59 -10.62 39.81
N ALA A 1023 16.52 -10.14 38.96
CA ALA A 1023 17.50 -9.13 39.35
C ALA A 1023 16.87 -7.80 39.77
N ARG A 1024 15.83 -7.34 39.04
CA ARG A 1024 15.06 -6.13 39.40
C ARG A 1024 14.30 -6.31 40.72
N MET A 1025 13.70 -7.49 40.96
CA MET A 1025 13.05 -7.81 42.24
C MET A 1025 14.02 -7.79 43.42
N ILE A 1026 15.21 -8.40 43.26
CA ILE A 1026 16.27 -8.38 44.29
C ILE A 1026 16.74 -6.95 44.55
N SER A 1027 16.92 -6.15 43.50
CA SER A 1027 17.34 -4.75 43.64
C SER A 1027 16.31 -3.89 44.39
N ALA A 1028 15.02 -4.13 44.16
CA ALA A 1028 13.94 -3.38 44.77
C ALA A 1028 13.70 -3.76 46.25
N ALA A 1029 13.67 -5.06 46.56
CA ALA A 1029 13.38 -5.57 47.89
C ALA A 1029 14.17 -6.86 48.18
N PRO A 1030 15.47 -6.78 48.49
CA PRO A 1030 16.33 -7.96 48.68
C PRO A 1030 15.87 -8.86 49.83
N GLN A 1031 15.20 -8.29 50.84
CA GLN A 1031 14.63 -9.03 51.97
C GLN A 1031 13.32 -9.75 51.63
N GLY A 1032 12.68 -9.40 50.51
CA GLY A 1032 11.45 -10.03 50.01
C GLY A 1032 11.72 -11.24 49.12
N VAL A 1033 12.98 -11.51 48.78
CA VAL A 1033 13.40 -12.63 47.92
C VAL A 1033 14.25 -13.60 48.75
N PRO A 1034 14.01 -14.94 48.68
CA PRO A 1034 14.85 -15.92 49.37
C PRO A 1034 16.22 -16.07 48.67
N LEU A 1035 17.11 -15.09 48.89
CA LEU A 1035 18.44 -15.01 48.24
C LEU A 1035 19.24 -16.31 48.27
N PRO A 1036 19.31 -17.09 49.39
CA PRO A 1036 20.05 -18.35 49.41
C PRO A 1036 19.55 -19.42 48.43
N GLN A 1037 18.32 -19.30 47.94
CA GLN A 1037 17.71 -20.23 46.97
C GLN A 1037 17.75 -19.65 45.55
N VAL A 1038 17.50 -18.35 45.41
CA VAL A 1038 17.30 -17.70 44.11
C VAL A 1038 18.62 -17.25 43.48
N LEU A 1039 19.50 -16.62 44.25
CA LEU A 1039 20.73 -16.00 43.73
C LEU A 1039 21.71 -17.02 43.10
N PRO A 1040 21.95 -18.21 43.70
CA PRO A 1040 22.80 -19.22 43.06
C PRO A 1040 22.25 -19.69 41.71
N ARG A 1041 20.91 -19.83 41.59
CA ARG A 1041 20.29 -20.21 40.31
C ARG A 1041 20.47 -19.12 39.27
N LEU A 1042 20.23 -17.86 39.63
CA LEU A 1042 20.43 -16.73 38.73
C LEU A 1042 21.89 -16.65 38.24
N VAL A 1043 22.88 -16.76 39.13
CA VAL A 1043 24.30 -16.74 38.76
C VAL A 1043 24.67 -17.91 37.83
N SER A 1044 24.03 -19.07 37.98
CA SER A 1044 24.28 -20.23 37.08
C SER A 1044 23.82 -20.02 35.63
N LEU A 1045 22.97 -19.02 35.38
CA LEU A 1045 22.50 -18.67 34.04
C LEU A 1045 23.43 -17.66 33.34
N LEU A 1046 24.37 -17.06 34.07
CA LEU A 1046 25.19 -15.99 33.53
C LEU A 1046 26.42 -16.51 32.76
N PRO A 1047 26.86 -15.78 31.72
CA PRO A 1047 26.25 -14.55 31.20
C PRO A 1047 24.98 -14.80 30.38
N LEU A 1048 24.14 -13.78 30.29
CA LEU A 1048 23.03 -13.76 29.34
C LEU A 1048 23.58 -13.63 27.92
N GLU A 1049 22.94 -14.28 26.95
CA GLU A 1049 23.49 -14.43 25.60
C GLU A 1049 22.60 -13.81 24.50
N ASN A 1050 21.33 -13.48 24.79
CA ASN A 1050 20.36 -13.09 23.76
C ASN A 1050 19.80 -11.68 23.98
N ASP A 1051 19.42 -11.31 25.21
CA ASP A 1051 18.98 -9.95 25.54
C ASP A 1051 19.99 -9.25 26.46
N PHE A 1052 20.88 -8.46 25.85
CA PHE A 1052 21.90 -7.71 26.60
C PHE A 1052 21.33 -6.53 27.38
N ARG A 1053 20.09 -6.06 27.13
CA ARG A 1053 19.45 -5.04 27.97
C ARG A 1053 19.30 -5.51 29.41
N GLU A 1054 19.18 -6.83 29.60
CA GLU A 1054 19.03 -7.47 30.90
C GLU A 1054 20.35 -7.62 31.68
N ASN A 1055 21.50 -7.43 31.04
CA ASN A 1055 22.78 -7.41 31.75
C ASN A 1055 22.87 -6.22 32.72
N GLU A 1056 22.34 -5.06 32.34
CA GLU A 1056 22.38 -3.85 33.17
C GLU A 1056 21.75 -4.07 34.57
N PRO A 1057 20.48 -4.48 34.70
CA PRO A 1057 19.88 -4.75 36.00
C PRO A 1057 20.53 -5.92 36.76
N VAL A 1058 20.99 -6.96 36.07
CA VAL A 1058 21.66 -8.12 36.68
C VAL A 1058 22.96 -7.72 37.36
N PHE A 1059 23.81 -6.98 36.67
CA PHE A 1059 25.13 -6.63 37.20
C PHE A 1059 25.06 -5.48 38.21
N GLU A 1060 24.17 -4.50 38.03
CA GLU A 1060 23.89 -3.49 39.06
C GLU A 1060 23.40 -4.13 40.37
N MET A 1061 22.54 -5.15 40.27
CA MET A 1061 22.10 -5.94 41.44
C MET A 1061 23.29 -6.62 42.13
N LEU A 1062 24.15 -7.32 41.38
CA LEU A 1062 25.33 -7.99 41.93
C LEU A 1062 26.28 -7.00 42.61
N ILE A 1063 26.55 -5.85 41.97
CA ILE A 1063 27.39 -4.78 42.54
C ILE A 1063 26.84 -4.35 43.89
N LYS A 1064 25.53 -4.08 44.00
CA LYS A 1064 24.88 -3.68 45.25
C LYS A 1064 24.97 -4.75 46.33
N LEU A 1065 24.78 -6.03 46.00
CA LEU A 1065 24.91 -7.13 46.96
C LEU A 1065 26.34 -7.28 47.49
N TYR A 1066 27.36 -7.17 46.62
CA TYR A 1066 28.76 -7.22 47.02
C TYR A 1066 29.17 -6.00 47.86
N GLN A 1067 28.71 -4.80 47.51
CA GLN A 1067 28.90 -3.60 48.32
C GLN A 1067 28.26 -3.75 49.72
N ALA A 1068 27.10 -4.40 49.80
CA ALA A 1068 26.41 -4.72 51.05
C ALA A 1068 27.03 -5.90 51.82
N GLN A 1069 28.07 -6.55 51.29
CA GLN A 1069 28.68 -7.77 51.84
C GLN A 1069 27.64 -8.88 52.12
N GLU A 1070 26.65 -9.04 51.25
CA GLU A 1070 25.60 -10.03 51.44
C GLU A 1070 26.18 -11.47 51.47
N PRO A 1071 25.87 -12.29 52.51
CA PRO A 1071 26.53 -13.58 52.72
C PRO A 1071 26.45 -14.56 51.55
N THR A 1072 25.31 -14.62 50.85
CA THR A 1072 25.09 -15.53 49.72
C THR A 1072 25.94 -15.10 48.51
N ALA A 1073 25.91 -13.81 48.16
CA ALA A 1073 26.70 -13.23 47.08
C ALA A 1073 28.21 -13.41 47.34
N MET A 1074 28.67 -13.16 48.57
CA MET A 1074 30.06 -13.40 48.96
C MET A 1074 30.48 -14.87 48.82
N GLY A 1075 29.53 -15.81 48.98
CA GLY A 1075 29.72 -17.24 48.76
C GLY A 1075 29.87 -17.65 47.29
N LEU A 1076 29.31 -16.87 46.35
CA LEU A 1076 29.28 -17.13 44.90
C LEU A 1076 30.43 -16.48 44.13
N LYS A 1077 31.44 -16.00 44.85
CA LYS A 1077 32.57 -15.26 44.31
C LYS A 1077 33.33 -16.01 43.21
N LYS A 1078 33.45 -17.34 43.31
CA LYS A 1078 34.21 -18.15 42.35
C LYS A 1078 33.46 -18.34 41.04
N GLU A 1079 32.14 -18.31 41.11
CA GLU A 1079 31.20 -18.46 40.00
C GLU A 1079 31.01 -17.14 39.25
N VAL A 1080 30.98 -16.00 39.96
CA VAL A 1080 30.79 -14.67 39.34
C VAL A 1080 32.03 -14.14 38.63
N LEU A 1081 33.24 -14.43 39.14
CA LEU A 1081 34.48 -13.85 38.58
C LEU A 1081 34.71 -14.18 37.09
N PRO A 1082 34.53 -15.44 36.62
CA PRO A 1082 34.64 -15.77 35.18
C PRO A 1082 33.58 -15.09 34.32
N VAL A 1083 32.37 -14.91 34.85
CA VAL A 1083 31.26 -14.23 34.15
C VAL A 1083 31.63 -12.77 33.87
N LEU A 1084 32.17 -12.05 34.86
CA LEU A 1084 32.62 -10.67 34.68
C LEU A 1084 33.67 -10.54 33.56
N GLN A 1085 34.58 -11.51 33.46
CA GLN A 1085 35.57 -11.54 32.39
C GLN A 1085 34.94 -11.78 31.02
N LYS A 1086 33.95 -12.68 30.93
CA LYS A 1086 33.23 -12.98 29.67
C LYS A 1086 32.42 -11.77 29.20
N VAL A 1087 31.68 -11.10 30.08
CA VAL A 1087 30.83 -9.93 29.75
C VAL A 1087 31.63 -8.67 29.47
N CYS A 1088 32.80 -8.51 30.10
CA CYS A 1088 33.73 -7.44 29.73
C CYS A 1088 34.52 -7.76 28.45
N GLY A 1089 34.39 -8.96 27.88
CA GLY A 1089 34.95 -9.34 26.59
C GLY A 1089 34.00 -9.02 25.43
N PRO A 1090 34.37 -9.39 24.19
CA PRO A 1090 33.49 -9.28 23.02
C PRO A 1090 32.25 -10.18 23.12
N PRO A 1091 31.09 -9.77 22.56
CA PRO A 1091 30.84 -8.46 21.94
C PRO A 1091 30.84 -7.31 22.97
N GLU A 1092 31.38 -6.14 22.60
CA GLU A 1092 31.57 -5.00 23.52
C GLU A 1092 30.23 -4.37 23.97
N GLU A 1093 29.17 -4.63 23.23
CA GLU A 1093 27.82 -4.09 23.41
C GLU A 1093 27.04 -4.78 24.53
N GLN A 1094 27.59 -5.86 25.09
CA GLN A 1094 26.95 -6.63 26.17
C GLN A 1094 26.60 -5.78 27.41
N VAL A 1095 27.34 -4.70 27.65
CA VAL A 1095 27.16 -3.80 28.81
C VAL A 1095 27.53 -2.37 28.43
N SER A 1096 26.81 -1.40 29.00
CA SER A 1096 27.12 0.03 28.84
C SER A 1096 28.52 0.38 29.36
N GLU A 1097 29.14 1.43 28.80
CA GLU A 1097 30.49 1.88 29.20
C GLU A 1097 30.57 2.19 30.71
N GLY A 1098 29.55 2.87 31.25
CA GLY A 1098 29.47 3.17 32.67
C GLY A 1098 29.34 1.93 33.56
N LEU A 1099 28.64 0.89 33.11
CA LEU A 1099 28.56 -0.39 33.83
C LEU A 1099 29.87 -1.17 33.73
N ARG A 1100 30.50 -1.18 32.55
CA ARG A 1100 31.80 -1.83 32.32
C ARG A 1100 32.86 -1.36 33.30
N GLU A 1101 32.96 -0.04 33.55
CA GLU A 1101 33.88 0.50 34.56
C GLU A 1101 33.60 -0.06 35.96
N LYS A 1102 32.32 -0.12 36.37
CA LYS A 1102 31.92 -0.68 37.66
C LYS A 1102 32.22 -2.18 37.75
N LEU A 1103 32.04 -2.92 36.66
CA LEU A 1103 32.32 -4.36 36.60
C LEU A 1103 33.82 -4.66 36.72
N VAL A 1104 34.68 -3.85 36.09
CA VAL A 1104 36.13 -3.95 36.25
C VAL A 1104 36.54 -3.70 37.70
N GLN A 1105 35.98 -2.68 38.35
CA GLN A 1105 36.22 -2.41 39.77
C GLN A 1105 35.75 -3.57 40.66
N LEU A 1106 34.57 -4.12 40.40
CA LEU A 1106 34.06 -5.29 41.12
C LEU A 1106 34.97 -6.52 40.91
N GLY A 1107 35.42 -6.75 39.68
CA GLY A 1107 36.39 -7.82 39.35
C GLY A 1107 37.70 -7.68 40.12
N GLY A 1108 38.22 -6.45 40.26
CA GLY A 1108 39.37 -6.14 41.11
C GLY A 1108 39.13 -6.53 42.57
N PHE A 1109 38.04 -6.03 43.16
CA PHE A 1109 37.63 -6.35 44.53
C PHE A 1109 37.48 -7.87 44.78
N LEU A 1110 36.87 -8.59 43.84
CA LEU A 1110 36.70 -10.04 43.92
C LEU A 1110 38.04 -10.77 43.68
N SER A 1111 38.93 -10.29 42.83
CA SER A 1111 40.25 -10.93 42.68
C SER A 1111 41.18 -10.71 43.89
N GLY A 1112 40.84 -9.79 44.80
CA GLY A 1112 41.67 -9.40 45.95
C GLY A 1112 42.80 -8.46 45.56
N GLN A 1113 42.63 -7.72 44.46
CA GLN A 1113 43.52 -6.66 43.96
C GLN A 1113 43.10 -5.28 44.44
#